data_AF-A0A952TP26-F1
#
_entry.id   AF-A0A952TP26-F1
#
_cell.length_a   1.000
_cell.length_b   1.000
_cell.length_c   1.000
_cell.angle_alpha   90.00
_cell.angle_beta   90.00
_cell.angle_gamma   90.00
#
_symmetry.space_group_name_H-M   'P 1'
#
loop_
_entity.id
_entity.type
_entity.pdbx_description
1 polymer ?
#
loop_
_entity_poly.entity_id
_entity_poly.type
_entity_poly.pdbx_seq_one_letter_code
_entity_poly.pdbx_strand_id
1 'polypeptide(L)'
;MKPLLRSLIASSLLVNTPAYGQIQLDVSGRHGRDAAHGYSYSGSAASGSAGSSGSHGADGGDAGLAERGENAGRLRVQAHLEAARGEVILSGEMQKPGSSPQRVGETFHVQNAGVISLVGRGGNGGRGGWGGDGQDGGRGGDGWNATESGHGTDGGNGGRGGDAGHGSDGADGGNGAEIELRMRAQDTAVLLLVKQDIRPGVGGEKGAHGRPGSGGHAGQGGSSHTWTEVTGTREWTDSEGKTHREDIRETRSNPGGSDGWSGSGGLTPSSTLLDGQDGKEGKFEIAVVEKDGTTSRYREAFDLQLQDFKIIEGHQNGVLEPSEKITVAEIRVKNTGQMPTPAYSKTFLTLKNGEYFISNGEELVLEKSLQPGEEHVFERRLSFTVKESAFTVGEERWRVRDTVRHEAFVPDVNRPFERFDRPREVQLTFPVEIEPVEVPRSLAAGESGRFLIRIKNISSLPLGVNAQGRRDLSVELDRNFSGKEMYDNPDAKIKFAIQGQVLEFSGPILQQLLSLDPGGSLMLEGKVQVPATADPFTSSVFRAGLNLDGRAIQARNVELRVSQTYRYNNEQVLLVVNSGTPRQVIQRITEAAGHLGQKVAVWDLSYYSTLALTEAVNNGSTLADDFKKGTFVLLADDYKNTTGETERANDLLRRRDLISSISEKGANFLVMGENPRGGLLGDHLVPVDGSVVKNYDSLGQMMDAIKNAQSPADLAKAAGQDYTKAFSSVEIARPYFFGQPKEKTVTRRAKRLADALRSRFPDRRFVVVADFKPEAANNGLLGTGLLKRWRVGRLEIRETLDPMQGRAFGLTVPAGALGDANAGLNANEFYTALLMSQSMTAKANAFVEIAAKIKSSSGRIRESYERMLGLAVDAMLADLAHEQVLLRDKSWGRLKSDELLSKMRASKELLSSRLNSFEATVHPTVLNHLVRLVAEAEMMADRNIDWVGFFMPLRRNERVNTATELMAAKLREHIFGLKTRMGLFTSSARGFDAGEIEKGVKAAKVQAKAKLNLKEADAKGLSYLKSVSARLGLDRFFQGANEENRTVKTISGREAEGLRVQDTQRTNDIVHRETVDRHNRAALMDGAYDASATVRRAGGGRCEAVHAP
;
A
#
# COMPACT_ATOMS: atom_id res chain seq x y z
N MET A 1 -37.68 11.67 47.81
CA MET A 1 -37.76 12.23 46.44
C MET A 1 -36.52 11.86 45.60
N LYS A 2 -36.17 10.57 45.54
CA LYS A 2 -34.96 10.05 44.85
C LYS A 2 -35.19 9.05 43.69
N PRO A 3 -36.42 8.62 43.28
CA PRO A 3 -36.53 7.67 42.16
C PRO A 3 -36.92 8.27 40.79
N LEU A 4 -37.24 9.56 40.65
CA LEU A 4 -37.75 10.12 39.38
C LEU A 4 -36.69 10.59 38.37
N LEU A 5 -35.41 10.70 38.75
CA LEU A 5 -34.34 11.14 37.83
C LEU A 5 -33.63 10.00 37.08
N ARG A 6 -33.80 8.74 37.51
CA ARG A 6 -33.12 7.60 36.87
C ARG A 6 -33.80 7.08 35.60
N SER A 7 -35.07 7.44 35.33
CA SER A 7 -35.78 6.96 34.12
C SER A 7 -35.57 7.85 32.88
N LEU A 8 -34.90 9.00 32.99
CA LEU A 8 -34.71 9.95 31.88
C LEU A 8 -33.41 9.75 31.08
N ILE A 9 -32.45 8.96 31.57
CA ILE A 9 -31.14 8.79 30.92
C ILE A 9 -31.02 7.47 30.13
N ALA A 10 -31.91 6.50 30.35
CA ALA A 10 -31.86 5.20 29.65
C ALA A 10 -32.67 5.14 28.33
N SER A 11 -33.30 6.23 27.90
CA SER A 11 -34.17 6.25 26.70
C SER A 11 -33.60 7.03 25.50
N SER A 12 -32.31 7.36 25.48
CA SER A 12 -31.68 8.15 24.40
C SER A 12 -31.12 7.35 23.22
N LEU A 13 -31.31 6.02 23.20
CA LEU A 13 -30.98 5.17 22.05
C LEU A 13 -32.29 4.55 21.54
N LEU A 14 -32.72 5.03 20.36
CA LEU A 14 -33.99 4.74 19.66
C LEU A 14 -35.16 5.67 20.01
N VAL A 15 -35.07 6.92 19.57
CA VAL A 15 -36.25 7.79 19.37
C VAL A 15 -36.20 8.31 17.94
N ASN A 16 -37.25 8.01 17.17
CA ASN A 16 -37.56 8.69 15.92
C ASN A 16 -37.43 10.20 16.13
N THR A 17 -36.51 10.84 15.41
CA THR A 17 -36.31 12.29 15.41
C THR A 17 -37.66 12.97 15.12
N PRO A 18 -38.30 13.65 16.09
CA PRO A 18 -39.42 14.52 15.75
C PRO A 18 -38.84 15.68 14.93
N ALA A 19 -39.50 16.02 13.82
CA ALA A 19 -39.11 17.18 13.00
C ALA A 19 -38.91 18.39 13.92
N TYR A 20 -37.67 18.87 14.02
CA TYR A 20 -37.33 20.06 14.80
C TYR A 20 -38.26 21.19 14.35
N GLY A 21 -38.98 21.81 15.29
CA GLY A 21 -39.86 22.93 14.97
C GLY A 21 -39.03 24.10 14.47
N GLN A 22 -38.89 24.28 13.17
CA GLN A 22 -38.26 25.45 12.59
C GLN A 22 -39.37 26.44 12.22
N ILE A 23 -39.26 27.67 12.73
CA ILE A 23 -40.09 28.78 12.26
C ILE A 23 -39.28 29.51 11.20
N GLN A 24 -39.82 29.60 9.99
CA GLN A 24 -39.23 30.36 8.90
C GLN A 24 -40.19 31.47 8.47
N LEU A 25 -39.73 32.71 8.60
CA LEU A 25 -40.41 33.89 8.05
C LEU A 25 -39.65 34.32 6.79
N ASP A 26 -40.28 34.12 5.63
CA ASP A 26 -39.65 34.30 4.32
C ASP A 26 -40.30 35.43 3.51
N VAL A 27 -39.52 36.45 3.20
CA VAL A 27 -39.89 37.59 2.36
C VAL A 27 -39.02 37.69 1.10
N SER A 28 -38.44 36.58 0.64
CA SER A 28 -37.54 36.58 -0.53
C SER A 28 -38.25 36.98 -1.84
N GLY A 29 -37.48 37.61 -2.73
CA GLY A 29 -37.90 37.96 -4.09
C GLY A 29 -37.78 36.80 -5.07
N ARG A 30 -38.60 36.82 -6.12
CA ARG A 30 -38.55 35.85 -7.20
C ARG A 30 -37.39 36.12 -8.17
N HIS A 31 -36.86 35.06 -8.74
CA HIS A 31 -35.88 35.15 -9.83
C HIS A 31 -36.50 35.77 -11.08
N GLY A 32 -35.70 36.57 -11.79
CA GLY A 32 -36.00 37.04 -13.13
C GLY A 32 -35.96 35.92 -14.15
N ARG A 33 -36.76 36.04 -15.20
CA ARG A 33 -36.77 35.10 -16.33
C ARG A 33 -35.67 35.42 -17.32
N ASP A 34 -35.04 34.37 -17.83
CA ASP A 34 -34.03 34.47 -18.88
C ASP A 34 -34.63 34.97 -20.20
N ALA A 35 -33.81 35.65 -20.99
CA ALA A 35 -34.15 36.09 -22.34
C ALA A 35 -34.28 34.91 -23.31
N ALA A 36 -35.25 34.98 -24.22
CA ALA A 36 -35.33 34.09 -25.36
C ALA A 36 -34.18 34.36 -26.35
N HIS A 37 -33.64 33.32 -26.98
CA HIS A 37 -32.64 33.46 -28.04
C HIS A 37 -33.27 33.84 -29.37
N GLY A 38 -32.50 34.52 -30.21
CA GLY A 38 -32.83 34.84 -31.59
C GLY A 38 -32.80 33.60 -32.48
N TYR A 39 -33.58 33.63 -33.56
CA TYR A 39 -33.64 32.53 -34.53
C TYR A 39 -32.44 32.59 -35.48
N SER A 40 -31.81 31.45 -35.74
CA SER A 40 -30.70 31.33 -36.69
C SER A 40 -31.18 30.71 -38.00
N TYR A 41 -30.61 31.14 -39.13
CA TYR A 41 -30.85 30.51 -40.43
C TYR A 41 -29.68 29.60 -40.82
N SER A 42 -29.99 28.38 -41.25
CA SER A 42 -28.96 27.41 -41.67
C SER A 42 -28.91 27.24 -43.18
N GLY A 43 -27.70 27.00 -43.70
CA GLY A 43 -27.43 26.79 -45.12
C GLY A 43 -27.17 28.08 -45.89
N SER A 44 -26.89 27.94 -47.19
CA SER A 44 -26.67 29.09 -48.09
C SER A 44 -27.96 29.46 -48.81
N ALA A 45 -28.12 30.75 -49.11
CA ALA A 45 -29.18 31.22 -49.98
C ALA A 45 -29.05 30.63 -51.39
N ALA A 46 -30.13 30.70 -52.17
CA ALA A 46 -30.19 30.07 -53.48
C ALA A 46 -29.07 30.55 -54.42
N SER A 47 -28.40 29.61 -55.09
CA SER A 47 -27.36 29.94 -56.07
C SER A 47 -27.99 30.42 -57.39
N GLY A 48 -27.27 31.28 -58.11
CA GLY A 48 -27.67 31.75 -59.42
C GLY A 48 -27.57 30.64 -60.48
N SER A 49 -28.47 30.68 -61.47
CA SER A 49 -28.30 29.92 -62.72
C SER A 49 -27.19 30.53 -63.57
N ALA A 50 -26.72 29.82 -64.59
CA ALA A 50 -25.56 30.21 -65.40
C ALA A 50 -25.61 31.68 -65.88
N GLY A 51 -24.59 32.46 -65.52
CA GLY A 51 -24.49 33.90 -65.78
C GLY A 51 -25.34 34.82 -64.88
N SER A 52 -26.05 34.30 -63.88
CA SER A 52 -26.88 35.07 -62.94
C SER A 52 -26.34 35.05 -61.51
N SER A 53 -26.63 36.09 -60.75
CA SER A 53 -26.10 36.27 -59.39
C SER A 53 -26.82 35.37 -58.37
N GLY A 54 -26.11 34.95 -57.33
CA GLY A 54 -26.69 34.23 -56.19
C GLY A 54 -27.50 35.15 -55.27
N SER A 55 -28.47 34.57 -54.55
CA SER A 55 -29.36 35.29 -53.65
C SER A 55 -28.65 35.72 -52.36
N HIS A 56 -29.12 36.81 -51.75
CA HIS A 56 -28.65 37.24 -50.45
C HIS A 56 -29.14 36.32 -49.33
N GLY A 57 -28.30 36.12 -48.31
CA GLY A 57 -28.66 35.43 -47.08
C GLY A 57 -29.63 36.24 -46.21
N ALA A 58 -30.49 35.57 -45.46
CA ALA A 58 -31.39 36.18 -44.47
C ALA A 58 -30.65 36.51 -43.16
N ASP A 59 -31.04 37.63 -42.54
CA ASP A 59 -30.44 38.09 -41.27
C ASP A 59 -30.92 37.25 -40.08
N GLY A 60 -30.03 37.00 -39.12
CA GLY A 60 -30.37 36.32 -37.88
C GLY A 60 -31.31 37.15 -36.99
N GLY A 61 -32.17 36.50 -36.23
CA GLY A 61 -33.11 37.16 -35.33
C GLY A 61 -32.46 37.69 -34.06
N ASP A 62 -33.00 38.78 -33.51
CA ASP A 62 -32.51 39.33 -32.24
C ASP A 62 -33.02 38.52 -31.04
N ALA A 63 -32.23 38.51 -29.96
CA ALA A 63 -32.62 37.96 -28.67
C ALA A 63 -33.68 38.82 -27.97
N GLY A 64 -34.50 38.18 -27.14
CA GLY A 64 -35.41 38.86 -26.21
C GLY A 64 -34.67 39.51 -25.04
N LEU A 65 -35.39 40.26 -24.20
CA LEU A 65 -34.82 40.88 -23.00
C LEU A 65 -34.97 39.97 -21.79
N ALA A 66 -33.95 39.95 -20.93
CA ALA A 66 -33.99 39.25 -19.65
C ALA A 66 -34.76 40.09 -18.62
N GLU A 67 -35.49 39.44 -17.71
CA GLU A 67 -36.21 40.11 -16.63
C GLU A 67 -35.32 40.27 -15.39
N ARG A 68 -35.43 41.41 -14.72
CA ARG A 68 -34.75 41.68 -13.45
C ARG A 68 -35.24 40.75 -12.35
N GLY A 69 -34.34 40.35 -11.45
CA GLY A 69 -34.70 39.72 -10.19
C GLY A 69 -35.50 40.64 -9.26
N GLU A 70 -36.52 40.10 -8.60
CA GLU A 70 -37.38 40.86 -7.70
C GLU A 70 -36.63 41.15 -6.38
N ASN A 71 -36.74 42.38 -5.88
CA ASN A 71 -36.22 42.72 -4.56
C ASN A 71 -36.94 41.90 -3.50
N ALA A 72 -36.22 41.51 -2.44
CA ALA A 72 -36.86 40.96 -1.26
C ALA A 72 -37.75 42.01 -0.57
N GLY A 73 -38.69 41.51 0.22
CA GLY A 73 -39.64 42.29 0.99
C GLY A 73 -39.07 42.86 2.29
N ARG A 74 -39.97 43.11 3.25
CA ARG A 74 -39.61 43.67 4.56
C ARG A 74 -40.18 42.81 5.67
N LEU A 75 -39.41 42.66 6.76
CA LEU A 75 -39.84 41.95 7.96
C LEU A 75 -39.65 42.85 9.19
N ARG A 76 -40.71 43.09 9.95
CA ARG A 76 -40.66 43.81 11.23
C ARG A 76 -41.33 42.97 12.29
N VAL A 77 -40.53 42.32 13.13
CA VAL A 77 -41.03 41.36 14.12
C VAL A 77 -40.53 41.71 15.50
N GLN A 78 -41.38 41.48 16.49
CA GLN A 78 -41.09 41.57 17.90
C GLN A 78 -41.01 40.16 18.50
N ALA A 79 -39.92 39.87 19.21
CA ALA A 79 -39.74 38.65 19.96
C ALA A 79 -39.92 38.91 21.46
N HIS A 80 -40.65 38.02 22.14
CA HIS A 80 -40.84 38.03 23.58
C HIS A 80 -40.64 36.62 24.15
N LEU A 81 -39.90 36.50 25.26
CA LEU A 81 -39.63 35.23 25.93
C LEU A 81 -40.55 35.07 27.14
N GLU A 82 -41.47 34.11 27.08
CA GLU A 82 -42.25 33.67 28.24
C GLU A 82 -41.52 32.51 28.93
N ALA A 83 -40.46 32.85 29.67
CA ALA A 83 -39.55 31.87 30.29
C ALA A 83 -40.28 30.84 31.18
N ALA A 84 -41.35 31.23 31.88
CA ALA A 84 -42.15 30.33 32.72
C ALA A 84 -42.86 29.21 31.95
N ARG A 85 -43.19 29.45 30.67
CA ARG A 85 -43.78 28.46 29.76
C ARG A 85 -42.75 27.85 28.81
N GLY A 86 -41.52 28.37 28.79
CA GLY A 86 -40.51 28.00 27.82
C GLY A 86 -40.96 28.30 26.39
N GLU A 87 -41.62 29.44 26.17
CA GLU A 87 -42.17 29.84 24.88
C GLU A 87 -41.54 31.15 24.39
N VAL A 88 -41.33 31.27 23.09
CA VAL A 88 -40.98 32.52 22.39
C VAL A 88 -42.16 32.90 21.52
N ILE A 89 -42.67 34.12 21.70
CA ILE A 89 -43.76 34.67 20.92
C ILE A 89 -43.18 35.66 19.91
N LEU A 90 -43.42 35.41 18.62
CA LEU A 90 -43.06 36.28 17.51
C LEU A 90 -44.33 36.97 17.01
N SER A 91 -44.34 38.30 17.05
CA SER A 91 -45.47 39.10 16.56
C SER A 91 -44.99 40.26 15.70
N GLY A 92 -45.73 40.64 14.66
CA GLY A 92 -45.32 41.77 13.84
C GLY A 92 -45.93 41.77 12.46
N GLU A 93 -45.19 42.28 11.48
CA GLU A 93 -45.62 42.39 10.09
C GLU A 93 -44.54 41.86 9.14
N MET A 94 -44.97 41.06 8.18
CA MET A 94 -44.16 40.65 7.03
C MET A 94 -44.80 41.19 5.75
N GLN A 95 -44.00 41.77 4.87
CA GLN A 95 -44.44 42.23 3.57
C GLN A 95 -43.64 41.51 2.51
N LYS A 96 -44.29 40.58 1.79
CA LYS A 96 -43.70 39.97 0.60
C LYS A 96 -43.69 40.98 -0.56
N PRO A 97 -42.78 40.81 -1.53
CA PRO A 97 -42.77 41.63 -2.73
C PRO A 97 -44.14 41.67 -3.42
N GLY A 98 -44.58 42.88 -3.81
CA GLY A 98 -45.88 43.11 -4.45
C GLY A 98 -47.12 42.84 -3.59
N SER A 99 -46.98 42.54 -2.30
CA SER A 99 -48.09 42.15 -1.42
C SER A 99 -48.37 43.21 -0.35
N SER A 100 -49.62 43.25 0.14
CA SER A 100 -49.97 44.01 1.34
C SER A 100 -49.30 43.40 2.58
N PRO A 101 -48.94 44.20 3.61
CA PRO A 101 -48.42 43.67 4.86
C PRO A 101 -49.33 42.61 5.48
N GLN A 102 -48.74 41.51 5.93
CA GLN A 102 -49.41 40.40 6.63
C GLN A 102 -48.95 40.38 8.08
N ARG A 103 -49.89 40.14 9.00
CA ARG A 103 -49.55 40.01 10.43
C ARG A 103 -48.86 38.67 10.69
N VAL A 104 -47.80 38.72 11.49
CA VAL A 104 -47.09 37.56 12.05
C VAL A 104 -47.56 37.37 13.49
N GLY A 105 -47.86 36.14 13.88
CA GLY A 105 -48.30 35.78 15.22
C GLY A 105 -48.00 34.31 15.50
N GLU A 106 -46.74 34.00 15.74
CA GLU A 106 -46.24 32.64 15.92
C GLU A 106 -45.77 32.43 17.36
N THR A 107 -46.06 31.26 17.94
CA THR A 107 -45.58 30.87 19.26
C THR A 107 -44.70 29.62 19.14
N PHE A 108 -43.55 29.66 19.80
CA PHE A 108 -42.50 28.65 19.67
C PHE A 108 -42.07 28.09 21.02
N HIS A 109 -42.13 26.76 21.20
CA HIS A 109 -41.60 26.12 22.41
C HIS A 109 -40.08 25.91 22.33
N VAL A 110 -39.36 26.51 23.28
CA VAL A 110 -37.91 26.50 23.43
C VAL A 110 -37.33 25.08 23.60
N GLN A 111 -38.10 24.15 24.16
CA GLN A 111 -37.64 22.80 24.48
C GLN A 111 -37.31 21.93 23.25
N ASN A 112 -37.80 22.27 22.05
CA ASN A 112 -37.73 21.41 20.86
C ASN A 112 -36.50 21.63 19.96
N ALA A 113 -35.45 22.26 20.48
CA ALA A 113 -34.23 22.54 19.74
C ALA A 113 -34.43 23.23 18.36
N GLY A 114 -35.51 23.99 18.18
CA GLY A 114 -35.77 24.76 16.95
C GLY A 114 -34.96 26.05 16.81
N VAL A 115 -35.01 26.59 15.58
CA VAL A 115 -34.34 27.83 15.16
C VAL A 115 -35.38 28.76 14.55
N ILE A 116 -35.28 30.06 14.86
CA ILE A 116 -36.07 31.13 14.23
C ILE A 116 -35.28 31.63 13.02
N SER A 117 -35.74 31.31 11.83
CA SER A 117 -35.10 31.69 10.56
C SER A 117 -35.80 32.90 9.94
N LEU A 118 -35.08 34.01 9.82
CA LEU A 118 -35.55 35.24 9.18
C LEU A 118 -34.89 35.34 7.79
N VAL A 119 -35.66 35.11 6.73
CA VAL A 119 -35.13 34.97 5.37
C VAL A 119 -35.70 36.06 4.47
N GLY A 120 -34.82 36.73 3.72
CA GLY A 120 -35.19 37.79 2.80
C GLY A 120 -34.15 37.98 1.72
N ARG A 121 -34.05 37.00 0.82
CA ARG A 121 -33.08 37.00 -0.27
C ARG A 121 -33.61 37.75 -1.49
N GLY A 122 -32.77 38.54 -2.13
CA GLY A 122 -33.10 39.11 -3.44
C GLY A 122 -33.17 38.01 -4.51
N GLY A 123 -34.08 38.16 -5.47
CA GLY A 123 -34.15 37.23 -6.60
C GLY A 123 -32.99 37.46 -7.58
N ASN A 124 -32.36 36.40 -8.08
CA ASN A 124 -31.37 36.52 -9.16
C ASN A 124 -31.97 37.13 -10.43
N GLY A 125 -31.18 37.87 -11.21
CA GLY A 125 -31.57 38.37 -12.52
C GLY A 125 -31.54 37.30 -13.61
N GLY A 126 -32.38 37.45 -14.63
CA GLY A 126 -32.41 36.56 -15.78
C GLY A 126 -31.17 36.72 -16.67
N ARG A 127 -30.74 35.66 -17.31
CA ARG A 127 -29.63 35.64 -18.27
C ARG A 127 -30.03 36.26 -19.60
N GLY A 128 -29.12 36.99 -20.23
CA GLY A 128 -29.25 37.55 -21.56
C GLY A 128 -29.29 36.48 -22.66
N GLY A 129 -29.93 36.82 -23.77
CA GLY A 129 -30.22 35.90 -24.86
C GLY A 129 -29.21 36.04 -25.99
N TRP A 130 -29.02 34.96 -26.75
CA TRP A 130 -28.08 34.93 -27.85
C TRP A 130 -28.79 35.36 -29.14
N GLY A 131 -28.21 36.29 -29.89
CA GLY A 131 -28.68 36.65 -31.21
C GLY A 131 -28.49 35.48 -32.18
N GLY A 132 -29.36 35.38 -33.17
CA GLY A 132 -29.34 34.33 -34.17
C GLY A 132 -28.27 34.55 -35.23
N ASP A 133 -27.78 33.47 -35.81
CA ASP A 133 -26.81 33.53 -36.91
C ASP A 133 -27.49 33.90 -38.24
N GLY A 134 -26.83 34.76 -39.02
CA GLY A 134 -27.23 35.12 -40.38
C GLY A 134 -26.90 34.02 -41.39
N GLN A 135 -27.70 33.92 -42.44
CA GLN A 135 -27.57 32.91 -43.49
C GLN A 135 -26.44 33.26 -44.47
N ASP A 136 -25.70 32.27 -44.97
CA ASP A 136 -24.72 32.52 -46.04
C ASP A 136 -25.41 32.96 -47.34
N GLY A 137 -24.75 33.80 -48.13
CA GLY A 137 -25.20 34.18 -49.46
C GLY A 137 -25.00 33.06 -50.49
N GLY A 138 -25.83 33.05 -51.53
CA GLY A 138 -25.79 32.04 -52.59
C GLY A 138 -24.65 32.26 -53.59
N ARG A 139 -24.13 31.19 -54.18
CA ARG A 139 -23.08 31.28 -55.20
C ARG A 139 -23.64 31.84 -56.52
N GLY A 140 -22.89 32.67 -57.23
CA GLY A 140 -23.21 33.09 -58.59
C GLY A 140 -23.02 31.96 -59.61
N GLY A 141 -23.87 31.90 -60.63
CA GLY A 141 -23.80 30.83 -61.64
C GLY A 141 -22.69 31.06 -62.66
N ASP A 142 -21.97 30.00 -63.01
CA ASP A 142 -20.88 30.08 -64.00
C ASP A 142 -21.42 30.44 -65.40
N GLY A 143 -20.67 31.22 -66.17
CA GLY A 143 -20.98 31.59 -67.53
C GLY A 143 -20.72 30.48 -68.54
N TRP A 144 -21.30 30.60 -69.73
CA TRP A 144 -21.17 29.61 -70.80
C TRP A 144 -19.91 29.84 -71.61
N ASN A 145 -19.18 28.78 -71.95
CA ASN A 145 -17.98 28.87 -72.79
C ASN A 145 -18.27 29.41 -74.18
N ALA A 146 -17.29 30.08 -74.78
CA ALA A 146 -17.32 30.49 -76.17
C ALA A 146 -17.40 29.28 -77.10
N THR A 147 -18.06 29.45 -78.24
CA THR A 147 -18.09 28.47 -79.34
C THR A 147 -17.53 29.12 -80.61
N GLU A 148 -17.40 28.37 -81.69
CA GLU A 148 -17.00 28.92 -82.99
C GLU A 148 -17.94 30.06 -83.49
N SER A 149 -19.19 30.08 -83.01
CA SER A 149 -20.22 31.05 -83.43
C SER A 149 -20.51 32.15 -82.40
N GLY A 150 -19.93 32.13 -81.20
CA GLY A 150 -20.24 33.13 -80.17
C GLY A 150 -19.23 33.20 -79.02
N HIS A 151 -19.12 34.37 -78.39
CA HIS A 151 -18.27 34.60 -77.22
C HIS A 151 -18.83 33.94 -75.96
N GLY A 152 -17.96 33.66 -75.00
CA GLY A 152 -18.40 33.14 -73.69
C GLY A 152 -19.14 34.21 -72.89
N THR A 153 -20.03 33.79 -71.98
CA THR A 153 -20.74 34.72 -71.08
C THR A 153 -20.00 34.87 -69.76
N ASP A 154 -20.18 36.01 -69.12
CA ASP A 154 -19.65 36.26 -67.78
C ASP A 154 -20.34 35.35 -66.75
N GLY A 155 -19.64 35.06 -65.66
CA GLY A 155 -20.20 34.43 -64.48
C GLY A 155 -20.98 35.42 -63.62
N GLY A 156 -21.99 34.94 -62.90
CA GLY A 156 -22.79 35.77 -62.00
C GLY A 156 -22.09 36.09 -60.69
N ASN A 157 -22.50 37.16 -60.01
CA ASN A 157 -21.94 37.53 -58.71
C ASN A 157 -22.48 36.63 -57.59
N GLY A 158 -21.70 36.41 -56.54
CA GLY A 158 -22.21 35.78 -55.33
C GLY A 158 -23.10 36.73 -54.53
N GLY A 159 -24.11 36.19 -53.85
CA GLY A 159 -24.98 36.95 -52.96
C GLY A 159 -24.27 37.32 -51.66
N ARG A 160 -24.53 38.51 -51.12
CA ARG A 160 -24.14 38.91 -49.76
C ARG A 160 -24.74 37.97 -48.68
N GLY A 161 -23.98 37.63 -47.65
CA GLY A 161 -24.48 36.91 -46.48
C GLY A 161 -25.32 37.79 -45.55
N GLY A 162 -26.27 37.19 -44.83
CA GLY A 162 -27.16 37.87 -43.89
C GLY A 162 -26.41 38.33 -42.63
N ASP A 163 -26.87 39.45 -42.07
CA ASP A 163 -26.30 40.03 -40.86
C ASP A 163 -26.66 39.18 -39.62
N ALA A 164 -25.85 39.25 -38.58
CA ALA A 164 -26.11 38.54 -37.33
C ALA A 164 -27.16 39.26 -36.48
N GLY A 165 -27.97 38.49 -35.74
CA GLY A 165 -28.88 39.01 -34.74
C GLY A 165 -28.16 39.57 -33.51
N HIS A 166 -28.79 40.54 -32.86
CA HIS A 166 -28.33 41.11 -31.60
C HIS A 166 -28.58 40.15 -30.43
N GLY A 167 -27.55 39.86 -29.63
CA GLY A 167 -27.76 39.31 -28.28
C GLY A 167 -28.25 40.39 -27.32
N SER A 168 -28.64 40.00 -26.11
CA SER A 168 -29.10 40.92 -25.07
C SER A 168 -28.28 40.83 -23.79
N ASP A 169 -28.34 41.90 -23.00
CA ASP A 169 -27.71 41.99 -21.68
C ASP A 169 -28.34 41.02 -20.69
N GLY A 170 -27.57 40.66 -19.66
CA GLY A 170 -28.12 40.02 -18.48
C GLY A 170 -28.85 41.03 -17.60
N ALA A 171 -29.88 40.60 -16.89
CA ALA A 171 -30.67 41.49 -16.04
C ALA A 171 -30.13 41.54 -14.61
N ASP A 172 -30.32 42.66 -13.90
CA ASP A 172 -29.83 42.82 -12.53
C ASP A 172 -30.52 41.87 -11.53
N GLY A 173 -29.79 41.55 -10.46
CA GLY A 173 -30.34 40.92 -9.27
C GLY A 173 -31.23 41.87 -8.46
N GLY A 174 -32.10 41.26 -7.65
CA GLY A 174 -32.91 41.92 -6.64
C GLY A 174 -32.12 42.20 -5.36
N ASN A 175 -32.45 43.28 -4.66
CA ASN A 175 -31.85 43.60 -3.36
C ASN A 175 -32.32 42.63 -2.27
N GLY A 176 -31.50 42.41 -1.24
CA GLY A 176 -31.88 41.71 -0.01
C GLY A 176 -32.87 42.50 0.85
N ALA A 177 -33.47 41.84 1.83
CA ALA A 177 -34.56 42.40 2.63
C ALA A 177 -34.08 43.38 3.72
N GLU A 178 -35.00 44.23 4.15
CA GLU A 178 -34.87 44.97 5.41
C GLU A 178 -35.60 44.19 6.51
N ILE A 179 -34.84 43.69 7.48
CA ILE A 179 -35.32 42.93 8.63
C ILE A 179 -35.03 43.69 9.92
N GLU A 180 -36.07 44.09 10.65
CA GLU A 180 -35.99 44.67 11.99
C GLU A 180 -36.54 43.66 13.02
N LEU A 181 -35.70 43.22 13.93
CA LEU A 181 -36.07 42.37 15.06
C LEU A 181 -36.08 43.21 16.34
N ARG A 182 -37.27 43.49 16.86
CA ARG A 182 -37.47 44.24 18.10
C ARG A 182 -37.62 43.29 19.28
N MET A 183 -37.06 43.64 20.43
CA MET A 183 -37.25 42.88 21.66
C MET A 183 -37.02 43.76 22.89
N ARG A 184 -37.47 43.31 24.06
CA ARG A 184 -37.11 43.98 25.32
C ARG A 184 -35.74 43.50 25.78
N ALA A 185 -35.05 44.30 26.59
CA ALA A 185 -33.76 43.91 27.16
C ALA A 185 -33.82 42.55 27.89
N GLN A 186 -34.96 42.22 28.52
CA GLN A 186 -35.18 40.94 29.21
C GLN A 186 -35.26 39.72 28.26
N ASP A 187 -35.57 39.94 26.99
CA ASP A 187 -35.81 38.91 25.99
C ASP A 187 -34.57 38.64 25.12
N THR A 188 -33.45 39.31 25.39
CA THR A 188 -32.23 39.28 24.55
C THR A 188 -31.63 37.89 24.39
N ALA A 189 -31.84 36.97 25.34
CA ALA A 189 -31.40 35.58 25.22
C ALA A 189 -32.01 34.84 24.01
N VAL A 190 -33.18 35.29 23.51
CA VAL A 190 -33.82 34.73 22.30
C VAL A 190 -32.92 34.81 21.08
N LEU A 191 -31.96 35.75 21.04
CA LEU A 191 -31.01 35.88 19.93
C LEU A 191 -30.16 34.62 19.70
N LEU A 192 -29.98 33.76 20.71
CA LEU A 192 -29.32 32.45 20.54
C LEU A 192 -30.15 31.46 19.68
N LEU A 193 -31.42 31.77 19.40
CA LEU A 193 -32.30 30.98 18.54
C LEU A 193 -32.44 31.57 17.13
N VAL A 194 -31.96 32.80 16.89
CA VAL A 194 -32.22 33.54 15.66
C VAL A 194 -31.11 33.31 14.64
N LYS A 195 -31.50 32.93 13.42
CA LYS A 195 -30.64 32.90 12.23
C LYS A 195 -31.25 33.79 11.15
N GLN A 196 -30.40 34.47 10.39
CA GLN A 196 -30.85 35.45 9.38
C GLN A 196 -30.11 35.25 8.06
N ASP A 197 -30.82 35.43 6.94
CA ASP A 197 -30.26 35.38 5.58
C ASP A 197 -30.92 36.46 4.70
N ILE A 198 -30.16 37.53 4.45
CA ILE A 198 -30.59 38.77 3.76
C ILE A 198 -29.76 39.05 2.51
N ARG A 199 -29.18 38.00 1.91
CA ARG A 199 -28.27 38.14 0.77
C ARG A 199 -28.97 38.76 -0.46
N PRO A 200 -28.24 39.51 -1.28
CA PRO A 200 -28.76 39.98 -2.57
C PRO A 200 -28.94 38.83 -3.57
N GLY A 201 -29.75 39.07 -4.59
CA GLY A 201 -29.79 38.25 -5.79
C GLY A 201 -28.59 38.54 -6.68
N VAL A 202 -28.10 37.51 -7.36
CA VAL A 202 -26.98 37.60 -8.31
C VAL A 202 -27.48 38.12 -9.66
N GLY A 203 -26.72 39.00 -10.31
CA GLY A 203 -27.01 39.48 -11.67
C GLY A 203 -26.95 38.35 -12.72
N GLY A 204 -27.76 38.45 -13.77
CA GLY A 204 -27.77 37.50 -14.87
C GLY A 204 -26.55 37.67 -15.79
N GLU A 205 -26.03 36.57 -16.31
CA GLU A 205 -24.96 36.59 -17.32
C GLU A 205 -25.49 37.17 -18.64
N LYS A 206 -24.66 37.89 -19.39
CA LYS A 206 -25.01 38.40 -20.72
C LYS A 206 -25.14 37.32 -21.78
N GLY A 207 -25.90 37.62 -22.83
CA GLY A 207 -25.96 36.83 -24.05
C GLY A 207 -24.77 37.08 -24.98
N ALA A 208 -24.91 36.67 -26.23
CA ALA A 208 -23.92 36.87 -27.28
C ALA A 208 -24.59 37.30 -28.59
N HIS A 209 -23.91 38.09 -29.41
CA HIS A 209 -24.34 38.34 -30.79
C HIS A 209 -24.25 37.06 -31.63
N GLY A 210 -25.14 36.94 -32.62
CA GLY A 210 -25.04 35.89 -33.62
C GLY A 210 -23.80 36.06 -34.50
N ARG A 211 -23.55 35.06 -35.34
CA ARG A 211 -22.52 35.09 -36.38
C ARG A 211 -23.10 35.54 -37.70
N PRO A 212 -22.43 36.42 -38.46
CA PRO A 212 -22.92 36.82 -39.76
C PRO A 212 -22.73 35.70 -40.77
N GLY A 213 -23.61 35.64 -41.76
CA GLY A 213 -23.45 34.77 -42.92
C GLY A 213 -22.28 35.21 -43.79
N SER A 214 -21.55 34.25 -44.34
CA SER A 214 -20.52 34.51 -45.35
C SER A 214 -21.16 34.94 -46.68
N GLY A 215 -20.43 35.71 -47.48
CA GLY A 215 -20.85 36.02 -48.84
C GLY A 215 -20.66 34.83 -49.77
N GLY A 216 -21.59 34.65 -50.70
CA GLY A 216 -21.51 33.61 -51.73
C GLY A 216 -20.35 33.85 -52.69
N HIS A 217 -19.81 32.77 -53.24
CA HIS A 217 -18.74 32.87 -54.24
C HIS A 217 -19.26 33.38 -55.58
N ALA A 218 -18.38 33.99 -56.36
CA ALA A 218 -18.64 34.30 -57.75
C ALA A 218 -18.81 33.04 -58.62
N GLY A 219 -19.56 33.17 -59.71
CA GLY A 219 -19.51 32.25 -60.84
C GLY A 219 -18.34 32.57 -61.75
N GLN A 220 -17.72 31.55 -62.35
CA GLN A 220 -16.62 31.70 -63.30
C GLN A 220 -17.16 32.13 -64.67
N GLY A 221 -16.42 32.96 -65.41
CA GLY A 221 -16.72 33.30 -66.79
C GLY A 221 -16.45 32.14 -67.74
N GLY A 222 -17.19 32.08 -68.85
CA GLY A 222 -17.00 31.04 -69.85
C GLY A 222 -15.63 31.12 -70.53
N SER A 223 -14.97 29.99 -70.77
CA SER A 223 -13.66 29.92 -71.43
C SER A 223 -13.70 30.32 -72.92
N SER A 224 -12.59 30.86 -73.45
CA SER A 224 -12.43 31.20 -74.87
C SER A 224 -12.31 29.97 -75.78
N HIS A 225 -12.63 30.10 -77.07
CA HIS A 225 -12.56 29.02 -78.06
C HIS A 225 -11.77 29.45 -79.31
N THR A 226 -10.95 28.55 -79.88
CA THR A 226 -10.10 28.82 -81.06
C THR A 226 -10.17 27.65 -82.03
N TRP A 227 -10.32 27.92 -83.33
CA TRP A 227 -10.41 26.92 -84.39
C TRP A 227 -9.64 27.35 -85.66
N THR A 228 -9.41 26.42 -86.58
CA THR A 228 -8.65 26.65 -87.83
C THR A 228 -9.50 26.30 -89.04
N GLU A 229 -9.54 27.17 -90.04
CA GLU A 229 -10.32 26.97 -91.26
C GLU A 229 -9.43 27.13 -92.51
N VAL A 230 -9.66 26.34 -93.55
CA VAL A 230 -8.94 26.41 -94.82
C VAL A 230 -9.49 27.57 -95.64
N THR A 231 -8.72 28.64 -95.80
CA THR A 231 -9.15 29.90 -96.45
C THR A 231 -8.80 29.96 -97.94
N GLY A 232 -8.02 29.01 -98.46
CA GLY A 232 -7.76 28.92 -99.90
C GLY A 232 -6.92 27.71 -100.27
N THR A 233 -6.75 27.48 -101.56
CA THR A 233 -5.82 26.48 -102.09
C THR A 233 -4.95 27.10 -103.17
N ARG A 234 -3.64 26.92 -103.09
CA ARG A 234 -2.73 27.30 -104.17
C ARG A 234 -2.33 26.08 -104.96
N GLU A 235 -2.39 26.18 -106.28
CA GLU A 235 -1.86 25.17 -107.19
C GLU A 235 -0.61 25.70 -107.88
N TRP A 236 0.46 24.90 -107.93
CA TRP A 236 1.67 25.22 -108.70
C TRP A 236 2.11 24.00 -109.50
N THR A 237 2.52 24.22 -110.75
CA THR A 237 3.04 23.16 -111.63
C THR A 237 4.55 23.14 -111.57
N ASP A 238 5.12 21.97 -111.30
CA ASP A 238 6.57 21.79 -111.27
C ASP A 238 7.18 21.71 -112.67
N SER A 239 8.52 21.71 -112.74
CA SER A 239 9.27 21.69 -114.00
C SER A 239 9.10 20.41 -114.83
N GLU A 240 8.44 19.38 -114.27
CA GLU A 240 8.10 18.13 -114.97
C GLU A 240 6.66 18.17 -115.54
N GLY A 241 5.96 19.29 -115.36
CA GLY A 241 4.58 19.49 -115.83
C GLY A 241 3.51 18.95 -114.89
N LYS A 242 3.85 18.65 -113.62
CA LYS A 242 2.90 18.11 -112.63
C LYS A 242 2.41 19.20 -111.67
N THR A 243 1.10 19.39 -111.59
CA THR A 243 0.47 20.38 -110.70
C THR A 243 0.27 19.82 -109.28
N HIS A 244 0.77 20.55 -108.28
CA HIS A 244 0.60 20.31 -106.85
C HIS A 244 -0.40 21.31 -106.28
N ARG A 245 -1.19 20.90 -105.28
CA ARG A 245 -2.18 21.75 -104.58
C ARG A 245 -1.90 21.76 -103.08
N GLU A 246 -1.89 22.94 -102.46
CA GLU A 246 -1.73 23.13 -101.01
C GLU A 246 -2.83 24.03 -100.44
N ASP A 247 -3.47 23.58 -99.37
CA ASP A 247 -4.48 24.30 -98.59
C ASP A 247 -3.82 25.34 -97.66
N ILE A 248 -4.22 26.61 -97.76
CA ILE A 248 -3.84 27.68 -96.83
C ILE A 248 -4.87 27.69 -95.70
N ARG A 249 -4.42 27.63 -94.44
CA ARG A 249 -5.29 27.64 -93.23
C ARG A 249 -5.05 28.88 -92.38
N GLU A 250 -6.12 29.49 -91.89
CA GLU A 250 -6.09 30.59 -90.91
C GLU A 250 -6.74 30.16 -89.58
N THR A 251 -6.17 30.59 -88.47
CA THR A 251 -6.73 30.37 -87.12
C THR A 251 -7.61 31.55 -86.69
N ARG A 252 -8.81 31.26 -86.18
CA ARG A 252 -9.77 32.23 -85.62
C ARG A 252 -10.04 31.91 -84.15
N SER A 253 -10.33 32.92 -83.33
CA SER A 253 -10.68 32.74 -81.91
C SER A 253 -11.79 33.67 -81.45
N ASN A 254 -12.60 33.18 -80.52
CA ASN A 254 -13.63 33.93 -79.78
C ASN A 254 -13.24 34.01 -78.29
N PRO A 255 -13.21 35.21 -77.68
CA PRO A 255 -12.91 35.37 -76.27
C PRO A 255 -13.97 34.74 -75.36
N GLY A 256 -13.54 34.41 -74.14
CA GLY A 256 -14.40 33.97 -73.05
C GLY A 256 -15.05 35.15 -72.30
N GLY A 257 -15.87 34.84 -71.30
CA GLY A 257 -16.45 35.79 -70.35
C GLY A 257 -15.59 35.97 -69.09
N SER A 258 -15.90 36.99 -68.31
CA SER A 258 -15.25 37.34 -67.05
C SER A 258 -15.91 36.66 -65.83
N ASP A 259 -15.14 36.40 -64.79
CA ASP A 259 -15.69 35.91 -63.51
C ASP A 259 -16.55 36.97 -62.82
N GLY A 260 -17.61 36.54 -62.15
CA GLY A 260 -18.41 37.38 -61.28
C GLY A 260 -17.64 37.83 -60.03
N TRP A 261 -18.26 38.67 -59.22
CA TRP A 261 -17.68 39.16 -57.96
C TRP A 261 -18.25 38.35 -56.80
N SER A 262 -17.41 37.99 -55.82
CA SER A 262 -17.91 37.31 -54.62
C SER A 262 -18.75 38.27 -53.77
N GLY A 263 -19.81 37.75 -53.15
CA GLY A 263 -20.63 38.51 -52.22
C GLY A 263 -19.85 38.90 -50.98
N SER A 264 -20.23 40.00 -50.33
CA SER A 264 -19.68 40.37 -49.03
C SER A 264 -20.29 39.50 -47.92
N GLY A 265 -19.56 39.33 -46.81
CA GLY A 265 -20.17 38.78 -45.59
C GLY A 265 -21.23 39.71 -45.01
N GLY A 266 -22.09 39.17 -44.16
CA GLY A 266 -22.95 39.93 -43.28
C GLY A 266 -22.16 40.63 -42.18
N LEU A 267 -22.83 41.51 -41.46
CA LEU A 267 -22.28 42.30 -40.37
C LEU A 267 -22.58 41.68 -39.02
N THR A 268 -21.62 41.76 -38.10
CA THR A 268 -21.86 41.48 -36.68
C THR A 268 -22.23 42.76 -35.96
N PRO A 269 -23.29 42.78 -35.15
CA PRO A 269 -23.57 43.86 -34.23
C PRO A 269 -22.35 44.25 -33.38
N SER A 270 -22.11 45.56 -33.23
CA SER A 270 -20.99 46.10 -32.46
C SER A 270 -21.35 46.53 -31.04
N SER A 271 -22.61 46.34 -30.63
CA SER A 271 -23.06 46.66 -29.27
C SER A 271 -22.29 45.83 -28.24
N THR A 272 -21.91 46.43 -27.11
CA THR A 272 -21.27 45.67 -26.03
C THR A 272 -22.35 45.15 -25.10
N LEU A 273 -22.42 43.82 -24.94
CA LEU A 273 -23.34 43.21 -23.98
C LEU A 273 -22.73 43.22 -22.57
N LEU A 274 -23.57 43.47 -21.57
CA LEU A 274 -23.21 43.61 -20.16
C LEU A 274 -23.90 42.54 -19.32
N ASP A 275 -23.17 42.04 -18.32
CA ASP A 275 -23.78 41.22 -17.26
C ASP A 275 -24.64 42.12 -16.37
N GLY A 276 -25.71 41.55 -15.81
CA GLY A 276 -26.53 42.22 -14.81
C GLY A 276 -25.73 42.49 -13.54
N GLN A 277 -26.06 43.58 -12.84
CA GLN A 277 -25.45 43.89 -11.55
C GLN A 277 -26.06 43.03 -10.44
N ASP A 278 -25.24 42.63 -9.48
CA ASP A 278 -25.76 42.03 -8.24
C ASP A 278 -26.63 43.02 -7.48
N GLY A 279 -27.64 42.50 -6.79
CA GLY A 279 -28.46 43.31 -5.89
C GLY A 279 -27.66 43.87 -4.72
N LYS A 280 -28.23 44.86 -4.04
CA LYS A 280 -27.66 45.38 -2.79
C LYS A 280 -27.96 44.42 -1.64
N GLU A 281 -26.97 44.25 -0.75
CA GLU A 281 -27.16 43.49 0.49
C GLU A 281 -28.31 44.07 1.31
N GLY A 282 -29.08 43.19 1.95
CA GLY A 282 -30.16 43.61 2.84
C GLY A 282 -29.64 44.29 4.11
N LYS A 283 -30.56 44.68 4.97
CA LYS A 283 -30.25 45.29 6.28
C LYS A 283 -30.91 44.48 7.38
N PHE A 284 -30.12 43.94 8.30
CA PHE A 284 -30.60 43.34 9.55
C PHE A 284 -30.30 44.27 10.72
N GLU A 285 -31.31 44.55 11.53
CA GLU A 285 -31.20 45.43 12.70
C GLU A 285 -31.96 44.83 13.89
N ILE A 286 -31.27 44.75 15.02
CA ILE A 286 -31.82 44.33 16.31
C ILE A 286 -32.12 45.58 17.11
N ALA A 287 -33.39 45.82 17.45
CA ALA A 287 -33.84 46.94 18.25
C ALA A 287 -34.18 46.48 19.67
N VAL A 288 -33.31 46.77 20.63
CA VAL A 288 -33.52 46.42 22.04
C VAL A 288 -34.14 47.60 22.77
N VAL A 289 -35.32 47.39 23.34
CA VAL A 289 -36.05 48.36 24.14
C VAL A 289 -35.74 48.15 25.62
N GLU A 290 -35.18 49.19 26.25
CA GLU A 290 -34.89 49.22 27.67
C GLU A 290 -36.15 49.52 28.51
N LYS A 291 -36.05 49.37 29.84
CA LYS A 291 -37.19 49.63 30.75
C LYS A 291 -37.63 51.10 30.77
N ASP A 292 -36.72 52.02 30.50
CA ASP A 292 -37.00 53.46 30.43
C ASP A 292 -37.58 53.91 29.07
N GLY A 293 -37.75 52.96 28.13
CA GLY A 293 -38.26 53.21 26.79
C GLY A 293 -37.18 53.60 25.77
N THR A 294 -35.92 53.73 26.18
CA THR A 294 -34.81 53.95 25.23
C THR A 294 -34.63 52.73 24.33
N THR A 295 -34.23 52.95 23.08
CA THR A 295 -34.03 51.88 22.09
C THR A 295 -32.61 51.90 21.57
N SER A 296 -31.87 50.83 21.83
CA SER A 296 -30.53 50.59 21.28
C SER A 296 -30.63 49.74 20.01
N ARG A 297 -29.83 50.06 18.98
CA ARG A 297 -29.86 49.37 17.68
C ARG A 297 -28.53 48.72 17.38
N TYR A 298 -28.56 47.46 16.97
CA TYR A 298 -27.37 46.65 16.69
C TYR A 298 -27.51 45.90 15.37
N ARG A 299 -26.39 45.60 14.72
CA ARG A 299 -26.37 44.81 13.48
C ARG A 299 -26.09 43.33 13.72
N GLU A 300 -25.50 42.99 14.85
CA GLU A 300 -25.12 41.63 15.23
C GLU A 300 -25.40 41.40 16.72
N ALA A 301 -25.74 40.16 17.07
CA ALA A 301 -25.96 39.74 18.45
C ALA A 301 -24.64 39.66 19.25
N PHE A 302 -24.77 39.39 20.54
CA PHE A 302 -23.65 39.06 21.41
C PHE A 302 -23.12 37.65 21.05
N ASP A 303 -21.83 37.40 21.28
CA ASP A 303 -21.23 36.07 21.12
C ASP A 303 -20.18 35.88 22.21
N LEU A 304 -20.34 34.87 23.05
CA LEU A 304 -19.42 34.60 24.16
C LEU A 304 -18.42 33.53 23.72
N GLN A 305 -17.13 33.82 23.88
CA GLN A 305 -16.05 32.90 23.51
C GLN A 305 -15.07 32.66 24.64
N LEU A 306 -14.65 31.41 24.82
CA LEU A 306 -13.58 31.03 25.74
C LEU A 306 -12.23 31.51 25.19
N GLN A 307 -11.55 32.38 25.94
CA GLN A 307 -10.25 32.91 25.55
C GLN A 307 -9.12 32.00 26.02
N ASP A 308 -9.10 31.63 27.29
CA ASP A 308 -8.05 30.80 27.87
C ASP A 308 -8.48 30.14 29.19
N PHE A 309 -7.73 29.14 29.63
CA PHE A 309 -7.86 28.51 30.94
C PHE A 309 -6.59 27.74 31.31
N LYS A 310 -6.39 27.56 32.62
CA LYS A 310 -5.28 26.82 33.21
C LYS A 310 -5.75 25.49 33.77
N ILE A 311 -5.02 24.43 33.44
CA ILE A 311 -5.18 23.11 34.05
C ILE A 311 -4.17 23.01 35.18
N ILE A 312 -4.66 22.68 36.37
CA ILE A 312 -3.89 22.54 37.60
C ILE A 312 -4.10 21.11 38.10
N GLU A 313 -3.01 20.36 38.12
CA GLU A 313 -2.95 18.98 38.60
C GLU A 313 -3.15 18.96 40.13
N GLY A 314 -3.82 17.92 40.63
CA GLY A 314 -4.08 17.76 42.06
C GLY A 314 -2.81 17.45 42.85
N HIS A 315 -1.93 16.60 42.32
CA HIS A 315 -0.68 16.20 42.96
C HIS A 315 0.50 17.14 42.68
N GLN A 316 0.39 18.03 41.67
CA GLN A 316 1.43 18.99 41.27
C GLN A 316 2.78 18.31 40.95
N ASN A 317 2.74 17.12 40.37
CA ASN A 317 3.91 16.33 40.03
C ASN A 317 4.25 16.38 38.51
N GLY A 318 3.57 17.23 37.74
CA GLY A 318 3.78 17.40 36.30
C GLY A 318 3.12 16.30 35.46
N VAL A 319 2.21 15.51 36.05
CA VAL A 319 1.57 14.35 35.43
C VAL A 319 0.10 14.29 35.85
N LEU A 320 -0.79 13.94 34.90
CA LEU A 320 -2.21 13.71 35.17
C LEU A 320 -2.48 12.21 35.33
N GLU A 321 -2.84 11.78 36.53
CA GLU A 321 -2.97 10.35 36.89
C GLU A 321 -4.42 9.83 36.87
N PRO A 322 -4.64 8.52 36.68
CA PRO A 322 -5.92 7.87 36.96
C PRO A 322 -6.37 8.08 38.41
N SER A 323 -7.68 8.29 38.58
CA SER A 323 -8.35 8.65 39.84
C SER A 323 -7.99 10.03 40.41
N GLU A 324 -7.16 10.82 39.74
CA GLU A 324 -6.82 12.16 40.19
C GLU A 324 -7.92 13.17 39.90
N LYS A 325 -8.19 14.05 40.87
CA LYS A 325 -9.06 15.22 40.69
C LYS A 325 -8.23 16.38 40.14
N ILE A 326 -8.55 16.81 38.92
CA ILE A 326 -7.87 17.88 38.20
C ILE A 326 -8.70 19.15 38.26
N THR A 327 -8.05 20.28 38.53
CA THR A 327 -8.69 21.59 38.65
C THR A 327 -8.49 22.41 37.39
N VAL A 328 -9.55 23.05 36.90
CA VAL A 328 -9.52 24.02 35.80
C VAL A 328 -9.80 25.41 36.36
N ALA A 329 -8.85 26.33 36.21
CA ALA A 329 -8.82 27.65 36.82
C ALA A 329 -8.47 28.73 35.79
N GLU A 330 -8.50 30.00 36.22
CA GLU A 330 -8.16 31.17 35.38
C GLU A 330 -8.97 31.18 34.06
N ILE A 331 -10.22 30.71 34.12
CA ILE A 331 -11.11 30.61 32.96
C ILE A 331 -11.49 32.02 32.53
N ARG A 332 -11.10 32.39 31.32
CA ARG A 332 -11.30 33.72 30.74
C ARG A 332 -12.26 33.65 29.57
N VAL A 333 -13.32 34.45 29.62
CA VAL A 333 -14.29 34.58 28.53
C VAL A 333 -14.34 36.01 28.02
N LYS A 334 -14.76 36.18 26.77
CA LYS A 334 -14.91 37.48 26.12
C LYS A 334 -16.18 37.53 25.30
N ASN A 335 -16.86 38.67 25.33
CA ASN A 335 -17.92 38.95 24.36
C ASN A 335 -17.30 39.48 23.06
N THR A 336 -17.39 38.71 21.99
CA THR A 336 -16.88 39.06 20.65
C THR A 336 -17.95 39.62 19.72
N GLY A 337 -19.21 39.68 20.18
CA GLY A 337 -20.31 40.29 19.42
C GLY A 337 -20.39 41.80 19.56
N GLN A 338 -21.37 42.41 18.86
CA GLN A 338 -21.59 43.87 18.87
C GLN A 338 -22.60 44.33 19.92
N MET A 339 -23.28 43.39 20.58
CA MET A 339 -24.25 43.65 21.66
C MET A 339 -23.68 43.24 23.01
N PRO A 340 -24.10 43.88 24.12
CA PRO A 340 -23.88 43.34 25.45
C PRO A 340 -24.51 41.95 25.60
N THR A 341 -23.90 41.06 26.39
CA THR A 341 -24.51 39.76 26.70
C THR A 341 -25.81 39.94 27.51
N PRO A 342 -26.77 38.98 27.49
CA PRO A 342 -28.06 39.14 28.15
C PRO A 342 -27.92 39.47 29.64
N ALA A 343 -28.42 40.64 30.05
CA ALA A 343 -28.32 41.10 31.44
C ALA A 343 -29.32 40.42 32.39
N TYR A 344 -30.35 39.78 31.84
CA TYR A 344 -31.45 39.18 32.60
C TYR A 344 -31.47 37.65 32.54
N SER A 345 -30.54 37.04 31.80
CA SER A 345 -30.41 35.59 31.68
C SER A 345 -29.06 35.15 32.23
N LYS A 346 -29.07 34.10 33.06
CA LYS A 346 -27.83 33.54 33.60
C LYS A 346 -27.16 32.66 32.54
N THR A 347 -25.86 32.86 32.36
CA THR A 347 -25.02 31.95 31.55
C THR A 347 -24.21 31.07 32.48
N PHE A 348 -24.33 29.75 32.31
CA PHE A 348 -23.63 28.73 33.09
C PHE A 348 -22.47 28.16 32.26
N LEU A 349 -21.28 28.14 32.84
CA LEU A 349 -20.11 27.48 32.27
C LEU A 349 -19.86 26.14 32.97
N THR A 350 -19.69 25.09 32.19
CA THR A 350 -19.42 23.73 32.67
C THR A 350 -18.33 23.04 31.84
N LEU A 351 -17.80 21.94 32.36
CA LEU A 351 -16.92 21.03 31.61
C LEU A 351 -17.75 19.90 30.99
N LYS A 352 -17.46 19.56 29.73
CA LYS A 352 -17.99 18.35 29.10
C LYS A 352 -17.20 17.13 29.56
N ASN A 353 -17.87 15.98 29.65
CA ASN A 353 -17.19 14.71 29.92
C ASN A 353 -16.29 14.32 28.74
N GLY A 354 -15.11 13.79 29.06
CA GLY A 354 -14.17 13.21 28.10
C GLY A 354 -14.34 11.69 27.97
N GLU A 355 -13.50 11.09 27.14
CA GLU A 355 -13.41 9.64 27.02
C GLU A 355 -12.84 9.03 28.31
N TYR A 356 -11.82 9.67 28.88
CA TYR A 356 -11.03 9.20 30.01
C TYR A 356 -11.27 9.99 31.29
N PHE A 357 -12.03 11.08 31.28
CA PHE A 357 -12.40 11.82 32.49
C PHE A 357 -13.89 12.17 32.57
N ILE A 358 -14.35 12.47 33.79
CA ILE A 358 -15.73 12.88 34.09
C ILE A 358 -15.69 14.23 34.79
N SER A 359 -16.51 15.17 34.33
CA SER A 359 -16.73 16.44 35.01
C SER A 359 -17.35 16.20 36.38
N ASN A 360 -16.87 16.88 37.42
CA ASN A 360 -17.40 16.72 38.77
C ASN A 360 -18.70 17.52 39.01
N GLY A 361 -19.27 18.12 37.97
CA GLY A 361 -20.58 18.78 38.00
C GLY A 361 -20.56 20.18 38.62
N GLU A 362 -19.39 20.79 38.80
CA GLU A 362 -19.33 22.20 39.16
C GLU A 362 -19.79 23.10 38.00
N GLU A 363 -20.42 24.22 38.34
CA GLU A 363 -20.91 25.21 37.38
C GLU A 363 -20.41 26.61 37.79
N LEU A 364 -19.99 27.40 36.80
CA LEU A 364 -19.66 28.81 36.97
C LEU A 364 -20.78 29.67 36.40
N VAL A 365 -21.18 30.71 37.11
CA VAL A 365 -22.26 31.61 36.66
C VAL A 365 -21.65 32.94 36.26
N LEU A 366 -21.92 33.39 35.03
CA LEU A 366 -21.60 34.74 34.60
C LEU A 366 -22.68 35.69 35.15
N GLU A 367 -22.38 36.38 36.26
CA GLU A 367 -23.35 37.21 36.99
C GLU A 367 -23.55 38.61 36.41
N LYS A 368 -22.70 39.03 35.48
CA LYS A 368 -22.77 40.35 34.83
C LYS A 368 -22.93 40.25 33.31
N SER A 369 -23.63 41.21 32.72
CA SER A 369 -23.57 41.46 31.29
C SER A 369 -22.19 41.97 30.91
N LEU A 370 -21.64 41.48 29.79
CA LEU A 370 -20.36 41.89 29.24
C LEU A 370 -20.61 42.78 28.02
N GLN A 371 -20.03 43.98 28.03
CA GLN A 371 -20.04 44.88 26.88
C GLN A 371 -19.28 44.27 25.68
N PRO A 372 -19.52 44.75 24.45
CA PRO A 372 -18.73 44.36 23.28
C PRO A 372 -17.23 44.48 23.54
N GLY A 373 -16.49 43.38 23.38
CA GLY A 373 -15.05 43.30 23.63
C GLY A 373 -14.64 43.16 25.10
N GLU A 374 -15.57 43.21 26.06
CA GLU A 374 -15.27 43.04 27.49
C GLU A 374 -14.91 41.59 27.83
N GLU A 375 -13.95 41.42 28.73
CA GLU A 375 -13.51 40.14 29.26
C GLU A 375 -13.94 39.93 30.71
N HIS A 376 -14.12 38.66 31.08
CA HIS A 376 -14.34 38.24 32.45
C HIS A 376 -13.47 37.04 32.78
N VAL A 377 -12.85 37.07 33.96
CA VAL A 377 -12.08 35.94 34.52
C VAL A 377 -12.83 35.44 35.74
N PHE A 378 -13.11 34.14 35.77
CA PHE A 378 -13.79 33.51 36.90
C PHE A 378 -12.81 33.24 38.04
N GLU A 379 -13.17 33.65 39.26
CA GLU A 379 -12.42 33.34 40.49
C GLU A 379 -12.62 31.88 40.93
N ARG A 380 -13.84 31.37 40.75
CA ARG A 380 -14.21 29.98 41.03
C ARG A 380 -13.65 29.05 39.95
N ARG A 381 -13.49 27.78 40.32
CA ARG A 381 -12.82 26.76 39.50
C ARG A 381 -13.78 25.63 39.15
N LEU A 382 -13.52 24.99 38.01
CA LEU A 382 -14.17 23.74 37.61
C LEU A 382 -13.23 22.58 37.90
N SER A 383 -13.74 21.35 37.90
CA SER A 383 -12.88 20.18 38.03
C SER A 383 -13.40 18.95 37.32
N PHE A 384 -12.49 18.04 37.00
CA PHE A 384 -12.80 16.72 36.47
C PHE A 384 -11.98 15.65 37.17
N THR A 385 -12.43 14.40 37.09
CA THR A 385 -11.73 13.24 37.66
C THR A 385 -11.41 12.25 36.54
N VAL A 386 -10.18 11.77 36.48
CA VAL A 386 -9.76 10.73 35.52
C VAL A 386 -10.35 9.38 35.92
N LYS A 387 -10.99 8.68 34.97
CA LYS A 387 -11.68 7.40 35.19
C LYS A 387 -10.67 6.28 35.49
N GLU A 388 -10.78 5.64 36.65
CA GLU A 388 -9.95 4.45 36.97
C GLU A 388 -10.24 3.28 36.03
N SER A 389 -11.50 3.08 35.64
CA SER A 389 -11.93 1.98 34.78
C SER A 389 -11.32 2.00 33.37
N ALA A 390 -10.64 3.08 33.00
CA ALA A 390 -9.95 3.20 31.72
C ALA A 390 -8.52 2.62 31.75
N PHE A 391 -7.99 2.33 32.94
CA PHE A 391 -6.64 1.82 33.11
C PHE A 391 -6.63 0.28 33.13
N THR A 392 -5.69 -0.31 32.39
CA THR A 392 -5.33 -1.73 32.47
C THR A 392 -3.84 -1.88 32.66
N VAL A 393 -3.42 -2.80 33.53
CA VAL A 393 -2.00 -3.09 33.76
C VAL A 393 -1.40 -3.72 32.51
N GLY A 394 -0.40 -3.06 31.95
CA GLY A 394 0.32 -3.52 30.76
C GLY A 394 1.82 -3.60 30.98
N GLU A 395 2.52 -4.11 29.98
CA GLU A 395 3.99 -4.10 29.96
C GLU A 395 4.53 -2.68 29.79
N GLU A 396 3.93 -1.92 28.88
CA GLU A 396 4.25 -0.50 28.71
C GLU A 396 3.53 0.37 29.73
N ARG A 397 4.14 1.52 30.03
CA ARG A 397 3.53 2.53 30.88
C ARG A 397 2.24 3.03 30.24
N TRP A 398 1.15 3.02 30.99
CA TRP A 398 -0.13 3.52 30.52
C TRP A 398 -0.03 5.01 30.14
N ARG A 399 -0.42 5.32 28.89
CA ARG A 399 -0.39 6.67 28.33
C ARG A 399 -1.55 6.83 27.35
N VAL A 400 -2.47 7.72 27.66
CA VAL A 400 -3.60 8.08 26.77
C VAL A 400 -3.71 9.59 26.65
N ARG A 401 -4.48 10.06 25.66
CA ARG A 401 -4.76 11.48 25.46
C ARG A 401 -6.25 11.74 25.49
N ASP A 402 -6.65 12.88 26.02
CA ASP A 402 -8.04 13.33 26.04
C ASP A 402 -8.10 14.85 25.80
N THR A 403 -9.30 15.39 25.58
CA THR A 403 -9.50 16.81 25.30
C THR A 403 -10.44 17.45 26.32
N VAL A 404 -9.93 18.45 27.05
CA VAL A 404 -10.74 19.27 27.95
C VAL A 404 -11.55 20.27 27.12
N ARG A 405 -12.88 20.20 27.26
CA ARG A 405 -13.85 21.04 26.55
C ARG A 405 -14.79 21.73 27.51
N HIS A 406 -15.12 22.97 27.22
CA HIS A 406 -16.07 23.75 28.01
C HIS A 406 -17.36 23.96 27.24
N GLU A 407 -18.43 24.24 27.98
CA GLU A 407 -19.70 24.68 27.43
C GLU A 407 -20.19 25.90 28.21
N ALA A 408 -20.68 26.91 27.49
CA ALA A 408 -21.45 28.00 28.08
C ALA A 408 -22.90 27.86 27.64
N PHE A 409 -23.81 27.80 28.60
CA PHE A 409 -25.21 27.45 28.40
C PHE A 409 -26.16 28.46 29.04
N VAL A 410 -27.22 28.83 28.32
CA VAL A 410 -28.26 29.76 28.76
C VAL A 410 -29.57 28.99 28.94
N PRO A 411 -30.01 28.73 30.19
CA PRO A 411 -31.16 27.87 30.46
C PRO A 411 -32.49 28.43 29.96
N ASP A 412 -32.68 29.75 30.00
CA ASP A 412 -33.94 30.41 29.62
C ASP A 412 -34.35 30.10 28.17
N VAL A 413 -33.36 29.86 27.32
CA VAL A 413 -33.54 29.46 25.91
C VAL A 413 -33.05 28.04 25.62
N ASN A 414 -32.62 27.28 26.64
CA ASN A 414 -32.07 25.93 26.49
C ASN A 414 -31.00 25.82 25.38
N ARG A 415 -30.06 26.77 25.36
CA ARG A 415 -29.04 26.88 24.30
C ARG A 415 -27.62 27.08 24.80
N PRO A 416 -26.65 26.36 24.22
CA PRO A 416 -25.26 26.73 24.36
C PRO A 416 -24.87 27.86 23.38
N PHE A 417 -23.78 28.54 23.69
CA PHE A 417 -23.07 29.38 22.73
C PHE A 417 -22.37 28.50 21.69
N GLU A 418 -22.75 28.62 20.41
CA GLU A 418 -22.26 27.72 19.33
C GLU A 418 -20.72 27.78 19.14
N ARG A 419 -20.10 28.93 19.41
CA ARG A 419 -18.66 29.19 19.16
C ARG A 419 -17.84 29.33 20.45
N PHE A 420 -18.32 28.77 21.55
CA PHE A 420 -17.71 28.97 22.86
C PHE A 420 -16.42 28.18 23.09
N ASP A 421 -16.35 26.93 22.63
CA ASP A 421 -15.32 25.97 23.04
C ASP A 421 -13.93 26.30 22.48
N ARG A 422 -12.90 26.10 23.32
CA ARG A 422 -11.47 26.17 22.96
C ARG A 422 -10.79 24.91 23.48
N PRO A 423 -10.86 23.78 22.74
CA PRO A 423 -10.41 22.49 23.24
C PRO A 423 -8.90 22.49 23.56
N ARG A 424 -8.51 21.84 24.66
CA ARG A 424 -7.10 21.62 25.04
C ARG A 424 -6.81 20.14 25.25
N GLU A 425 -5.85 19.61 24.51
CA GLU A 425 -5.38 18.24 24.64
C GLU A 425 -4.55 18.07 25.92
N VAL A 426 -4.76 16.96 26.62
CA VAL A 426 -4.02 16.56 27.82
C VAL A 426 -3.56 15.11 27.69
N GLN A 427 -2.40 14.80 28.28
CA GLN A 427 -1.88 13.44 28.36
C GLN A 427 -2.04 12.90 29.77
N LEU A 428 -2.63 11.70 29.89
CA LEU A 428 -2.84 11.01 31.15
C LEU A 428 -1.84 9.85 31.26
N THR A 429 -1.13 9.73 32.38
CA THR A 429 -0.10 8.69 32.60
C THR A 429 0.27 8.57 34.09
N PHE A 430 1.04 7.55 34.47
CA PHE A 430 1.59 7.41 35.82
C PHE A 430 2.95 8.12 35.98
N PRO A 431 3.32 8.57 37.19
CA PRO A 431 4.52 9.36 37.45
C PRO A 431 5.82 8.55 37.52
N VAL A 432 5.75 7.23 37.29
CA VAL A 432 6.87 6.31 37.41
C VAL A 432 6.72 5.17 36.42
N GLU A 433 7.84 4.58 36.01
CA GLU A 433 7.86 3.43 35.11
C GLU A 433 8.93 2.41 35.48
N ILE A 434 8.67 1.17 35.11
CA ILE A 434 9.67 0.11 35.04
C ILE A 434 10.11 -0.03 33.58
N GLU A 435 11.40 0.20 33.33
CA GLU A 435 12.03 0.01 32.02
C GLU A 435 12.09 -1.49 31.67
N PRO A 436 12.39 -1.85 30.40
CA PRO A 436 12.62 -3.25 30.04
C PRO A 436 13.64 -3.92 30.97
N VAL A 437 13.28 -5.09 31.51
CA VAL A 437 14.16 -5.86 32.40
C VAL A 437 15.28 -6.47 31.58
N GLU A 438 16.52 -6.09 31.87
CA GLU A 438 17.70 -6.63 31.21
C GLU A 438 18.09 -7.94 31.89
N VAL A 439 18.09 -9.06 31.16
CA VAL A 439 18.42 -10.39 31.70
C VAL A 439 18.75 -11.33 30.55
N PRO A 440 19.68 -12.29 30.73
CA PRO A 440 19.87 -13.38 29.79
C PRO A 440 18.55 -14.07 29.51
N ARG A 441 18.18 -14.16 28.23
CA ARG A 441 16.98 -14.87 27.79
C ARG A 441 17.20 -16.37 27.79
N SER A 442 18.46 -16.79 27.74
CA SER A 442 18.83 -18.19 27.90
C SER A 442 20.14 -18.38 28.65
N LEU A 443 20.22 -19.46 29.43
CA LEU A 443 21.40 -19.91 30.18
C LEU A 443 21.49 -21.43 30.10
N ALA A 444 22.70 -21.98 30.00
CA ALA A 444 22.87 -23.44 30.05
C ALA A 444 22.70 -23.98 31.49
N ALA A 445 22.44 -25.28 31.60
CA ALA A 445 22.34 -25.95 32.90
C ALA A 445 23.62 -25.73 33.74
N GLY A 446 23.44 -25.26 34.98
CA GLY A 446 24.54 -24.94 35.92
C GLY A 446 25.07 -23.51 35.81
N GLU A 447 24.70 -22.75 34.78
CA GLU A 447 25.16 -21.38 34.60
C GLU A 447 24.34 -20.37 35.40
N SER A 448 24.89 -19.15 35.48
CA SER A 448 24.23 -18.04 36.12
C SER A 448 24.42 -16.75 35.35
N GLY A 449 23.38 -15.92 35.30
CA GLY A 449 23.35 -14.62 34.67
C GLY A 449 23.02 -13.49 35.65
N ARG A 450 23.14 -12.25 35.20
CA ARG A 450 22.70 -11.06 35.95
C ARG A 450 21.36 -10.58 35.41
N PHE A 451 20.51 -10.01 36.26
CA PHE A 451 19.33 -9.28 35.83
C PHE A 451 19.32 -7.87 36.42
N LEU A 452 18.81 -6.91 35.65
CA LEU A 452 18.70 -5.51 36.03
C LEU A 452 17.26 -5.03 35.84
N ILE A 453 16.71 -4.45 36.90
CA ILE A 453 15.41 -3.78 36.85
C ILE A 453 15.64 -2.31 37.11
N ARG A 454 15.28 -1.47 36.14
CA ARG A 454 15.38 -0.02 36.28
C ARG A 454 14.00 0.59 36.49
N ILE A 455 13.86 1.35 37.56
CA ILE A 455 12.65 2.11 37.89
C ILE A 455 12.98 3.58 37.75
N LYS A 456 12.17 4.31 37.00
CA LYS A 456 12.42 5.72 36.67
C LYS A 456 11.26 6.59 37.13
N ASN A 457 11.58 7.64 37.88
CA ASN A 457 10.63 8.69 38.22
C ASN A 457 10.61 9.71 37.09
N ILE A 458 9.44 9.90 36.48
CA ILE A 458 9.25 10.84 35.37
C ILE A 458 8.54 12.11 35.80
N SER A 459 8.13 12.18 37.07
CA SER A 459 7.44 13.33 37.65
C SER A 459 8.43 14.38 38.15
N SER A 460 7.91 15.57 38.44
CA SER A 460 8.68 16.69 39.00
C SER A 460 8.85 16.61 40.52
N LEU A 461 8.31 15.59 41.19
CA LEU A 461 8.38 15.41 42.64
C LEU A 461 9.05 14.07 43.01
N PRO A 462 9.77 13.99 44.14
CA PRO A 462 10.32 12.72 44.60
C PRO A 462 9.19 11.77 45.01
N LEU A 463 9.37 10.47 44.72
CA LEU A 463 8.43 9.38 45.05
C LEU A 463 9.01 8.47 46.13
N GLY A 464 8.18 7.76 46.89
CA GLY A 464 8.61 6.88 47.99
C GLY A 464 8.08 7.34 49.34
N VAL A 465 8.05 6.41 50.31
CA VAL A 465 7.45 6.65 51.64
C VAL A 465 8.16 7.74 52.45
N ASN A 466 9.44 7.99 52.18
CA ASN A 466 10.24 9.05 52.82
C ASN A 466 10.34 10.32 51.98
N ALA A 467 9.77 10.35 50.78
CA ALA A 467 9.78 11.52 49.90
C ALA A 467 8.75 12.58 50.34
N GLN A 468 8.90 13.81 49.81
CA GLN A 468 8.04 14.97 50.13
C GLN A 468 6.53 14.71 49.87
N GLY A 469 6.19 13.76 48.98
CA GLY A 469 4.81 13.34 48.70
C GLY A 469 4.35 12.04 49.37
N ARG A 470 5.24 11.28 50.04
CA ARG A 470 4.98 10.00 50.72
C ARG A 470 4.16 8.98 49.93
N ARG A 471 4.37 8.92 48.61
CA ARG A 471 3.72 7.96 47.70
C ARG A 471 4.36 6.59 47.90
N ASP A 472 3.56 5.56 48.19
CA ASP A 472 4.10 4.22 48.41
C ASP A 472 4.51 3.60 47.08
N LEU A 473 5.81 3.52 46.83
CA LEU A 473 6.37 2.94 45.62
C LEU A 473 7.00 1.60 45.96
N SER A 474 6.56 0.52 45.33
CA SER A 474 7.15 -0.80 45.53
C SER A 474 7.33 -1.56 44.22
N VAL A 475 8.35 -2.41 44.20
CA VAL A 475 8.60 -3.35 43.11
C VAL A 475 8.26 -4.74 43.59
N GLU A 476 7.49 -5.45 42.79
CA GLU A 476 7.05 -6.80 43.04
C GLU A 476 7.81 -7.78 42.13
N LEU A 477 8.38 -8.82 42.72
CA LEU A 477 8.98 -9.94 41.97
C LEU A 477 8.18 -11.20 42.25
N ASP A 478 7.56 -11.75 41.21
CA ASP A 478 6.76 -12.97 41.31
C ASP A 478 7.24 -14.03 40.31
N ARG A 479 7.50 -15.24 40.81
CA ARG A 479 7.93 -16.40 40.01
C ARG A 479 6.76 -17.32 39.63
N ASN A 480 5.60 -17.20 40.28
CA ASN A 480 4.48 -18.13 40.12
C ASN A 480 3.34 -17.58 39.23
N PHE A 481 3.54 -16.42 38.59
CA PHE A 481 2.50 -15.68 37.89
C PHE A 481 1.79 -16.45 36.75
N SER A 482 2.44 -17.42 36.10
CA SER A 482 1.91 -18.04 34.87
C SER A 482 1.44 -19.49 35.02
N GLY A 483 1.67 -20.15 36.15
CA GLY A 483 1.43 -21.60 36.29
C GLY A 483 2.24 -22.48 35.32
N LYS A 484 3.12 -21.90 34.49
CA LYS A 484 4.03 -22.59 33.57
C LYS A 484 5.35 -22.92 34.29
N GLU A 485 5.31 -23.77 35.31
CA GLU A 485 6.54 -24.50 35.70
C GLU A 485 6.68 -25.67 34.72
N MET A 486 7.51 -25.53 33.68
CA MET A 486 7.87 -26.65 32.77
C MET A 486 9.17 -27.34 33.25
N TYR A 487 9.29 -27.61 34.54
CA TYR A 487 10.31 -28.55 35.01
C TYR A 487 9.65 -29.88 35.30
N ASP A 488 10.03 -30.91 34.56
CA ASP A 488 9.67 -32.29 34.88
C ASP A 488 10.32 -32.72 36.22
N ASN A 489 11.38 -32.01 36.64
CA ASN A 489 12.09 -32.19 37.91
C ASN A 489 11.80 -31.04 38.91
N PRO A 490 11.10 -31.29 40.04
CA PRO A 490 10.80 -30.26 41.04
C PRO A 490 12.02 -29.67 41.75
N ASP A 491 13.18 -30.33 41.71
CA ASP A 491 14.45 -29.83 42.29
C ASP A 491 15.24 -28.91 41.34
N ALA A 492 14.82 -28.78 40.07
CA ALA A 492 15.51 -28.00 39.04
C ALA A 492 15.03 -26.54 38.93
N LYS A 493 14.57 -25.93 40.03
CA LYS A 493 14.05 -24.55 40.03
C LYS A 493 15.15 -23.50 39.85
N ILE A 494 14.91 -22.53 38.95
CA ILE A 494 15.75 -21.35 38.81
C ILE A 494 15.78 -20.58 40.13
N LYS A 495 17.01 -20.25 40.56
CA LYS A 495 17.28 -19.49 41.78
C LYS A 495 17.54 -18.04 41.43
N PHE A 496 16.92 -17.13 42.16
CA PHE A 496 17.22 -15.71 42.08
C PHE A 496 17.96 -15.29 43.34
N ALA A 497 18.88 -14.34 43.24
CA ALA A 497 19.54 -13.75 44.37
C ALA A 497 19.68 -12.24 44.17
N ILE A 498 19.39 -11.45 45.20
CA ILE A 498 19.63 -10.00 45.20
C ILE A 498 20.64 -9.72 46.31
N GLN A 499 21.68 -8.93 46.02
CA GLN A 499 22.75 -8.62 46.97
C GLN A 499 23.39 -9.87 47.63
N GLY A 500 23.44 -10.99 46.91
CA GLY A 500 24.02 -12.25 47.40
C GLY A 500 23.10 -13.13 48.24
N GLN A 501 21.89 -12.66 48.59
CA GLN A 501 20.90 -13.46 49.30
C GLN A 501 19.98 -14.16 48.29
N VAL A 502 19.89 -15.49 48.37
CA VAL A 502 18.96 -16.28 47.57
C VAL A 502 17.53 -15.96 47.98
N LEU A 503 16.69 -15.67 47.00
CA LEU A 503 15.27 -15.39 47.17
C LEU A 503 14.48 -16.71 47.17
N GLU A 504 13.81 -16.97 48.29
CA GLU A 504 12.86 -18.07 48.42
C GLU A 504 11.44 -17.56 48.13
N PHE A 505 10.87 -17.96 47.00
CA PHE A 505 9.53 -17.54 46.58
C PHE A 505 8.47 -18.47 47.18
N SER A 506 7.92 -18.10 48.34
CA SER A 506 6.64 -18.64 48.84
C SER A 506 5.42 -17.88 48.29
N GLY A 507 5.67 -16.73 47.64
CA GLY A 507 4.73 -15.83 46.98
C GLY A 507 5.49 -14.65 46.35
N PRO A 508 4.79 -13.60 45.90
CA PRO A 508 5.44 -12.38 45.41
C PRO A 508 6.30 -11.71 46.49
N ILE A 509 7.49 -11.27 46.10
CA ILE A 509 8.40 -10.51 46.96
C ILE A 509 8.23 -9.03 46.66
N LEU A 510 7.77 -8.26 47.66
CA LEU A 510 7.58 -6.82 47.56
C LEU A 510 8.76 -6.09 48.19
N GLN A 511 9.43 -5.25 47.40
CA GLN A 511 10.47 -4.34 47.87
C GLN A 511 9.95 -2.90 47.81
N GLN A 512 9.72 -2.30 48.98
CA GLN A 512 9.33 -0.90 49.09
C GLN A 512 10.52 0.03 48.86
N LEU A 513 10.31 1.10 48.10
CA LEU A 513 11.28 2.13 47.81
C LEU A 513 11.09 3.33 48.74
N LEU A 514 12.17 3.69 49.44
CA LEU A 514 12.15 4.77 50.43
C LEU A 514 12.05 6.15 49.77
N SER A 515 12.86 6.40 48.74
CA SER A 515 12.85 7.66 47.98
C SER A 515 13.42 7.45 46.57
N LEU A 516 12.88 8.17 45.59
CA LEU A 516 13.35 8.26 44.22
C LEU A 516 13.14 9.69 43.71
N ASP A 517 14.25 10.40 43.50
CA ASP A 517 14.24 11.82 43.12
C ASP A 517 13.59 12.10 41.75
N PRO A 518 13.11 13.33 41.49
CA PRO A 518 12.59 13.72 40.18
C PRO A 518 13.59 13.44 39.05
N GLY A 519 13.15 12.75 38.00
CA GLY A 519 14.03 12.32 36.89
C GLY A 519 15.04 11.22 37.26
N GLY A 520 15.11 10.84 38.54
CA GLY A 520 16.01 9.82 39.07
C GLY A 520 15.65 8.42 38.61
N SER A 521 16.63 7.52 38.69
CA SER A 521 16.43 6.11 38.40
C SER A 521 17.04 5.24 39.50
N LEU A 522 16.32 4.21 39.90
CA LEU A 522 16.82 3.15 40.76
C LEU A 522 17.11 1.92 39.91
N MET A 523 18.26 1.29 40.16
CA MET A 523 18.63 0.01 39.54
C MET A 523 18.67 -1.08 40.61
N LEU A 524 17.83 -2.10 40.45
CA LEU A 524 17.90 -3.33 41.24
C LEU A 524 18.71 -4.36 40.44
N GLU A 525 19.88 -4.73 40.95
CA GLU A 525 20.73 -5.78 40.36
C GLU A 525 20.60 -7.08 41.15
N GLY A 526 20.41 -8.17 40.41
CA GLY A 526 20.39 -9.51 40.97
C GLY A 526 21.05 -10.54 40.06
N LYS A 527 21.13 -11.77 40.56
CA LYS A 527 21.69 -12.93 39.89
C LYS A 527 20.59 -13.97 39.70
N VAL A 528 20.53 -14.56 38.51
CA VAL A 528 19.66 -15.69 38.19
C VAL A 528 20.53 -16.91 37.90
N GLN A 529 20.17 -18.08 38.42
CA GLN A 529 20.96 -19.31 38.28
C GLN A 529 20.08 -20.47 37.84
N VAL A 530 20.53 -21.18 36.80
CA VAL A 530 19.92 -22.42 36.32
C VAL A 530 20.60 -23.61 37.01
N PRO A 531 19.86 -24.53 37.63
CA PRO A 531 20.44 -25.73 38.22
C PRO A 531 21.13 -26.63 37.18
N ALA A 532 22.16 -27.36 37.61
CA ALA A 532 22.87 -28.31 36.73
C ALA A 532 21.98 -29.50 36.29
N THR A 533 20.90 -29.76 37.02
CA THR A 533 19.91 -30.81 36.75
C THR A 533 18.75 -30.35 35.85
N ALA A 534 18.79 -29.11 35.35
CA ALA A 534 17.70 -28.56 34.54
C ALA A 534 17.67 -29.16 33.13
N ASP A 535 16.48 -29.55 32.68
CA ASP A 535 16.28 -30.11 31.35
C ASP A 535 16.41 -29.02 30.27
N PRO A 536 17.10 -29.31 29.14
CA PRO A 536 17.20 -28.36 28.05
C PRO A 536 15.85 -27.92 27.48
N PHE A 537 15.79 -26.67 27.05
CA PHE A 537 14.64 -25.99 26.45
C PHE A 537 13.41 -25.86 27.35
N THR A 538 13.55 -26.12 28.66
CA THR A 538 12.55 -25.73 29.66
C THR A 538 12.62 -24.23 29.91
N SER A 539 11.51 -23.61 30.28
CA SER A 539 11.45 -22.18 30.56
C SER A 539 10.76 -21.86 31.89
N SER A 540 11.11 -20.71 32.45
CA SER A 540 10.47 -20.13 33.61
C SER A 540 10.18 -18.67 33.33
N VAL A 541 8.96 -18.24 33.66
CA VAL A 541 8.53 -16.85 33.54
C VAL A 541 8.53 -16.22 34.93
N PHE A 542 9.21 -15.09 35.07
CA PHE A 542 9.07 -14.24 36.25
C PHE A 542 8.48 -12.88 35.86
N ARG A 543 7.76 -12.27 36.78
CA ARG A 543 7.09 -10.99 36.63
C ARG A 543 7.76 -9.95 37.53
N ALA A 544 8.14 -8.82 36.95
CA ALA A 544 8.53 -7.61 37.67
C ALA A 544 7.36 -6.61 37.61
N GLY A 545 6.61 -6.50 38.70
CA GLY A 545 5.52 -5.55 38.87
C GLY A 545 5.99 -4.23 39.47
N LEU A 546 5.37 -3.14 39.05
CA LEU A 546 5.53 -1.83 39.66
C LEU A 546 4.21 -1.43 40.31
N ASN A 547 4.27 -1.18 41.61
CA ASN A 547 3.13 -0.81 42.43
C ASN A 547 3.30 0.62 42.96
N LEU A 548 2.24 1.40 42.87
CA LEU A 548 2.19 2.79 43.35
C LEU A 548 0.94 2.98 44.19
N ASP A 549 1.08 3.36 45.46
CA ASP A 549 -0.01 3.46 46.45
C ASP A 549 -0.81 2.16 46.60
N GLY A 550 -0.13 1.02 46.56
CA GLY A 550 -0.74 -0.30 46.70
C GLY A 550 -1.48 -0.82 45.47
N ARG A 551 -1.45 -0.11 44.33
CA ARG A 551 -2.00 -0.59 43.04
C ARG A 551 -0.90 -0.95 42.05
N ALA A 552 -1.08 -2.04 41.32
CA ALA A 552 -0.23 -2.38 40.19
C ALA A 552 -0.49 -1.42 39.03
N ILE A 553 0.55 -0.72 38.58
CA ILE A 553 0.46 0.29 37.51
C ILE A 553 1.17 -0.15 36.22
N GLN A 554 2.10 -1.10 36.32
CA GLN A 554 2.85 -1.65 35.20
C GLN A 554 3.42 -3.01 35.58
N ALA A 555 3.61 -3.93 34.63
CA ALA A 555 4.32 -5.17 34.91
C ALA A 555 5.06 -5.72 33.69
N ARG A 556 6.33 -6.12 33.87
CA ARG A 556 7.16 -6.74 32.84
C ARG A 556 7.26 -8.24 33.08
N ASN A 557 6.86 -9.04 32.10
CA ASN A 557 7.06 -10.48 32.15
C ASN A 557 8.37 -10.85 31.43
N VAL A 558 9.14 -11.72 32.04
CA VAL A 558 10.41 -12.17 31.48
C VAL A 558 10.46 -13.69 31.50
N GLU A 559 10.60 -14.26 30.32
CA GLU A 559 10.91 -15.67 30.15
C GLU A 559 12.43 -15.89 30.11
N LEU A 560 12.90 -16.83 30.94
CA LEU A 560 14.25 -17.37 30.92
C LEU A 560 14.17 -18.84 30.49
N ARG A 561 14.91 -19.21 29.44
CA ARG A 561 14.99 -20.58 28.94
C ARG A 561 16.31 -21.26 29.29
N VAL A 562 16.26 -22.55 29.60
CA VAL A 562 17.44 -23.41 29.73
C VAL A 562 17.96 -23.77 28.34
N SER A 563 19.20 -23.39 28.01
CA SER A 563 19.82 -23.70 26.73
C SER A 563 20.52 -25.05 26.73
N GLN A 564 20.63 -25.66 25.55
CA GLN A 564 21.54 -26.77 25.32
C GLN A 564 22.85 -26.24 24.74
N THR A 565 23.98 -26.56 25.37
CA THR A 565 25.29 -26.23 24.78
C THR A 565 25.52 -27.04 23.50
N TYR A 566 25.93 -26.35 22.44
CA TYR A 566 26.21 -26.95 21.14
C TYR A 566 27.30 -28.02 21.24
N ARG A 567 27.01 -29.20 20.69
CA ARG A 567 27.97 -30.29 20.49
C ARG A 567 27.69 -30.97 19.16
N TYR A 568 28.72 -31.10 18.35
CA TYR A 568 28.66 -31.84 17.10
C TYR A 568 29.01 -33.33 17.31
N ASN A 569 28.15 -34.22 16.84
CA ASN A 569 28.29 -35.67 16.82
C ASN A 569 27.73 -36.25 15.51
N ASN A 570 28.22 -35.74 14.38
CA ASN A 570 27.86 -36.15 13.02
C ASN A 570 26.37 -35.94 12.67
N GLU A 571 25.77 -34.86 13.14
CA GLU A 571 24.42 -34.46 12.74
C GLU A 571 24.37 -33.93 11.29
N GLN A 572 23.24 -34.16 10.61
CA GLN A 572 23.03 -33.69 9.24
C GLN A 572 22.32 -32.35 9.19
N VAL A 573 21.62 -31.99 10.27
CA VAL A 573 20.77 -30.81 10.37
C VAL A 573 21.19 -29.97 11.58
N LEU A 574 21.35 -28.66 11.39
CA LEU A 574 21.46 -27.69 12.46
C LEU A 574 20.14 -26.92 12.56
N LEU A 575 19.40 -27.10 13.65
CA LEU A 575 18.20 -26.32 13.95
C LEU A 575 18.59 -25.08 14.75
N VAL A 576 18.38 -23.90 14.17
CA VAL A 576 18.62 -22.62 14.82
C VAL A 576 17.33 -22.15 15.48
N VAL A 577 17.37 -22.00 16.80
CA VAL A 577 16.23 -21.65 17.66
C VAL A 577 16.53 -20.38 18.45
N ASN A 578 15.51 -19.79 19.05
CA ASN A 578 15.63 -18.66 19.97
C ASN A 578 14.70 -18.88 21.18
N SER A 579 14.75 -17.99 22.17
CA SER A 579 13.97 -18.09 23.41
C SER A 579 12.46 -18.10 23.20
N GLY A 580 11.95 -17.61 22.07
CA GLY A 580 10.55 -17.71 21.65
C GLY A 580 10.15 -19.07 21.10
N THR A 581 11.12 -19.93 20.73
CA THR A 581 10.85 -21.27 20.21
C THR A 581 10.49 -22.27 21.33
N PRO A 582 9.26 -22.81 21.37
CA PRO A 582 8.84 -23.75 22.41
C PRO A 582 9.53 -25.12 22.31
N ARG A 583 9.75 -25.79 23.46
CA ARG A 583 10.33 -27.14 23.54
C ARG A 583 9.60 -28.14 22.63
N GLN A 584 8.28 -28.07 22.55
CA GLN A 584 7.45 -28.95 21.74
C GLN A 584 7.74 -28.78 20.24
N VAL A 585 8.03 -27.56 19.79
CA VAL A 585 8.38 -27.29 18.38
C VAL A 585 9.76 -27.88 18.06
N ILE A 586 10.73 -27.70 18.96
CA ILE A 586 12.08 -28.28 18.83
C ILE A 586 12.00 -29.81 18.75
N GLN A 587 11.21 -30.44 19.63
CA GLN A 587 10.99 -31.89 19.64
C GLN A 587 10.34 -32.38 18.35
N ARG A 588 9.25 -31.74 17.89
CA ARG A 588 8.57 -32.13 16.63
C ARG A 588 9.48 -32.05 15.41
N ILE A 589 10.29 -30.99 15.30
CA ILE A 589 11.25 -30.83 14.19
C ILE A 589 12.33 -31.92 14.27
N THR A 590 12.85 -32.19 15.47
CA THR A 590 13.87 -33.22 15.71
C THR A 590 13.35 -34.62 15.38
N GLU A 591 12.13 -34.94 15.82
CA GLU A 591 11.44 -36.20 15.51
C GLU A 591 11.18 -36.35 14.00
N ALA A 592 10.71 -35.27 13.36
CA ALA A 592 10.46 -35.27 11.92
C ALA A 592 11.75 -35.50 11.11
N ALA A 593 12.85 -34.84 11.44
CA ALA A 593 14.15 -35.13 10.82
C ALA A 593 14.60 -36.58 11.09
N GLY A 594 14.36 -37.09 12.31
CA GLY A 594 14.64 -38.48 12.69
C GLY A 594 13.86 -39.50 11.85
N HIS A 595 12.63 -39.19 11.44
CA HIS A 595 11.86 -40.04 10.51
C HIS A 595 12.57 -40.20 9.16
N LEU A 596 13.27 -39.16 8.68
CA LEU A 596 14.10 -39.18 7.46
C LEU A 596 15.51 -39.80 7.68
N GLY A 597 15.80 -40.30 8.89
CA GLY A 597 17.10 -40.88 9.23
C GLY A 597 18.19 -39.84 9.51
N GLN A 598 17.80 -38.60 9.83
CA GLN A 598 18.72 -37.49 10.06
C GLN A 598 18.77 -37.14 11.54
N LYS A 599 19.98 -36.86 12.05
CA LYS A 599 20.18 -36.32 13.39
C LYS A 599 20.23 -34.79 13.33
N VAL A 600 19.71 -34.16 14.38
CA VAL A 600 19.59 -32.71 14.52
C VAL A 600 20.45 -32.23 15.68
N ALA A 601 21.31 -31.25 15.43
CA ALA A 601 21.93 -30.44 16.48
C ALA A 601 21.13 -29.15 16.64
N VAL A 602 21.16 -28.55 17.82
CA VAL A 602 20.45 -27.29 18.09
C VAL A 602 21.45 -26.17 18.35
N TRP A 603 21.21 -25.02 17.73
CA TRP A 603 21.93 -23.77 17.99
C TRP A 603 20.96 -22.74 18.56
N ASP A 604 21.23 -22.28 19.77
CA ASP A 604 20.38 -21.35 20.50
C ASP A 604 20.89 -19.91 20.38
N LEU A 605 20.21 -19.09 19.58
CA LEU A 605 20.56 -17.68 19.38
C LEU A 605 20.45 -16.85 20.65
N SER A 606 19.50 -17.17 21.53
CA SER A 606 19.33 -16.43 22.79
C SER A 606 20.43 -16.73 23.80
N TYR A 607 21.20 -17.80 23.58
CA TYR A 607 22.38 -18.14 24.35
C TYR A 607 23.67 -17.61 23.69
N TYR A 608 23.84 -17.86 22.38
CA TYR A 608 25.07 -17.50 21.67
C TYR A 608 25.11 -16.05 21.17
N SER A 609 23.97 -15.36 21.06
CA SER A 609 23.81 -13.98 20.55
C SER A 609 24.28 -13.71 19.11
N THR A 610 24.74 -14.74 18.40
CA THR A 610 25.27 -14.65 17.03
C THR A 610 25.01 -15.92 16.26
N LEU A 611 25.02 -15.79 14.93
CA LEU A 611 24.99 -16.91 13.98
C LEU A 611 26.15 -16.77 12.98
N ALA A 612 27.37 -16.89 13.49
CA ALA A 612 28.59 -16.87 12.68
C ALA A 612 28.94 -18.28 12.20
N LEU A 613 28.77 -18.56 10.90
CA LEU A 613 28.98 -19.92 10.39
C LEU A 613 30.45 -20.25 10.12
N THR A 614 31.28 -19.24 9.88
CA THR A 614 32.71 -19.42 9.55
C THR A 614 33.66 -19.06 10.68
N GLU A 615 33.15 -18.68 11.84
CA GLU A 615 33.95 -18.48 13.05
C GLU A 615 34.12 -19.80 13.80
N ALA A 616 35.25 -19.94 14.50
CA ALA A 616 35.55 -21.15 15.25
C ALA A 616 34.61 -21.28 16.46
N VAL A 617 33.97 -22.45 16.61
CA VAL A 617 33.23 -22.83 17.82
C VAL A 617 34.17 -23.52 18.80
N ASN A 618 33.68 -23.83 20.02
CA ASN A 618 34.52 -24.27 21.15
C ASN A 618 35.39 -25.53 20.90
N ASN A 619 35.16 -26.29 19.84
CA ASN A 619 35.94 -27.46 19.42
C ASN A 619 37.04 -27.14 18.39
N GLY A 620 37.19 -25.88 17.96
CA GLY A 620 38.15 -25.44 16.95
C GLY A 620 37.71 -25.61 15.48
N SER A 621 36.55 -26.22 15.21
CA SER A 621 35.94 -26.23 13.87
C SER A 621 34.97 -25.06 13.70
N THR A 622 34.41 -24.88 12.50
CA THR A 622 33.36 -23.88 12.23
C THR A 622 32.02 -24.58 12.02
N LEU A 623 30.89 -23.91 12.27
CA LEU A 623 29.56 -24.50 11.98
C LEU A 623 29.44 -24.90 10.49
N ALA A 624 30.06 -24.14 9.59
CA ALA A 624 30.09 -24.47 8.16
C ALA A 624 30.91 -25.74 7.84
N ASP A 625 31.95 -26.03 8.64
CA ASP A 625 32.72 -27.27 8.53
C ASP A 625 31.95 -28.47 9.09
N ASP A 626 31.36 -28.31 10.28
CA ASP A 626 30.57 -29.36 10.94
C ASP A 626 29.36 -29.77 10.10
N PHE A 627 28.71 -28.82 9.42
CA PHE A 627 27.57 -29.07 8.52
C PHE A 627 27.94 -29.01 7.04
N LYS A 628 29.14 -29.46 6.66
CA LYS A 628 29.52 -29.61 5.25
C LYS A 628 28.53 -30.52 4.52
N LYS A 629 27.85 -29.99 3.49
CA LYS A 629 26.73 -30.64 2.79
C LYS A 629 25.47 -30.92 3.64
N GLY A 630 25.44 -30.46 4.89
CA GLY A 630 24.30 -30.53 5.81
C GLY A 630 23.26 -29.45 5.54
N THR A 631 22.26 -29.35 6.42
CA THR A 631 21.14 -28.39 6.29
C THR A 631 20.99 -27.54 7.55
N PHE A 632 20.97 -26.23 7.38
CA PHE A 632 20.65 -25.24 8.41
C PHE A 632 19.15 -24.93 8.36
N VAL A 633 18.42 -25.17 9.44
CA VAL A 633 17.01 -24.84 9.57
C VAL A 633 16.89 -23.60 10.45
N LEU A 634 16.49 -22.48 9.86
CA LEU A 634 16.35 -21.18 10.52
C LEU A 634 14.87 -20.90 10.80
N LEU A 635 14.53 -20.76 12.07
CA LEU A 635 13.24 -20.24 12.50
C LEU A 635 13.31 -18.70 12.50
N ALA A 636 12.65 -18.07 11.53
CA ALA A 636 12.64 -16.63 11.30
C ALA A 636 11.44 -15.95 11.99
N ASP A 637 11.24 -16.29 13.26
CA ASP A 637 10.28 -15.65 14.17
C ASP A 637 10.94 -14.51 14.95
N ASP A 638 10.12 -13.53 15.31
CA ASP A 638 10.51 -12.42 16.17
C ASP A 638 10.69 -12.91 17.61
N TYR A 639 11.86 -12.63 18.19
CA TYR A 639 12.13 -12.89 19.60
C TYR A 639 12.75 -11.69 20.29
N LYS A 640 12.63 -11.63 21.62
CA LYS A 640 13.27 -10.58 22.42
C LYS A 640 14.69 -10.96 22.79
N ASN A 641 15.67 -10.11 22.50
CA ASN A 641 17.05 -10.30 22.93
C ASN A 641 17.23 -9.95 24.43
N THR A 642 18.48 -9.96 24.91
CA THR A 642 18.82 -9.67 26.32
C THR A 642 18.45 -8.26 26.77
N THR A 643 18.42 -7.30 25.84
CA THR A 643 18.03 -5.90 26.08
C THR A 643 16.52 -5.67 25.94
N GLY A 644 15.77 -6.68 25.47
CA GLY A 644 14.33 -6.56 25.20
C GLY A 644 13.99 -6.00 23.80
N GLU A 645 14.99 -5.79 22.96
CA GLU A 645 14.81 -5.47 21.54
C GLU A 645 14.34 -6.70 20.77
N THR A 646 13.59 -6.48 19.69
CA THR A 646 13.10 -7.56 18.83
C THR A 646 14.16 -7.88 17.77
N GLU A 647 14.51 -9.16 17.63
CA GLU A 647 15.44 -9.69 16.64
C GLU A 647 14.84 -10.91 15.92
N ARG A 648 15.44 -11.29 14.79
CA ARG A 648 15.15 -12.54 14.07
C ARG A 648 16.42 -13.31 13.76
N ALA A 649 16.31 -14.64 13.65
CA ALA A 649 17.44 -15.50 13.32
C ALA A 649 18.13 -15.14 11.99
N ASN A 650 17.33 -14.76 10.99
CA ASN A 650 17.83 -14.37 9.68
C ASN A 650 18.55 -13.02 9.70
N ASP A 651 18.25 -12.12 10.65
CA ASP A 651 18.95 -10.83 10.73
C ASP A 651 20.38 -10.99 11.28
N LEU A 652 20.63 -12.06 12.04
CA LEU A 652 21.94 -12.40 12.61
C LEU A 652 22.85 -13.18 11.64
N LEU A 653 22.30 -13.75 10.57
CA LEU A 653 23.10 -14.51 9.60
C LEU A 653 23.85 -13.57 8.66
N ARG A 654 25.19 -13.54 8.78
CA ARG A 654 26.02 -12.70 7.91
C ARG A 654 25.99 -13.20 6.46
N ARG A 655 25.88 -12.28 5.50
CA ARG A 655 25.93 -12.59 4.05
C ARG A 655 27.15 -13.44 3.66
N ARG A 656 28.34 -13.11 4.20
CA ARG A 656 29.59 -13.85 3.93
C ARG A 656 29.44 -15.32 4.31
N ASP A 657 28.90 -15.57 5.50
CA ASP A 657 28.72 -16.90 6.05
C ASP A 657 27.73 -17.72 5.22
N LEU A 658 26.63 -17.12 4.77
CA LEU A 658 25.68 -17.76 3.86
C LEU A 658 26.34 -18.17 2.53
N ILE A 659 27.05 -17.24 1.88
CA ILE A 659 27.63 -17.48 0.55
C ILE A 659 28.78 -18.50 0.62
N SER A 660 29.71 -18.36 1.57
CA SER A 660 30.84 -19.29 1.73
C SER A 660 30.36 -20.70 2.08
N SER A 661 29.38 -20.82 2.99
CA SER A 661 28.83 -22.12 3.39
C SER A 661 28.16 -22.82 2.20
N ILE A 662 27.38 -22.10 1.39
CA ILE A 662 26.73 -22.66 0.19
C ILE A 662 27.76 -23.05 -0.87
N SER A 663 28.68 -22.16 -1.21
CA SER A 663 29.56 -22.31 -2.38
C SER A 663 30.78 -23.22 -2.12
N GLU A 664 31.35 -23.18 -0.91
CA GLU A 664 32.58 -23.90 -0.57
C GLU A 664 32.31 -25.20 0.19
N LYS A 665 31.37 -25.16 1.14
CA LYS A 665 31.05 -26.30 2.01
C LYS A 665 29.83 -27.09 1.52
N GLY A 666 29.06 -26.53 0.60
CA GLY A 666 27.88 -27.15 0.04
C GLY A 666 26.68 -27.21 1.00
N ALA A 667 26.66 -26.35 2.01
CA ALA A 667 25.58 -26.26 2.98
C ALA A 667 24.25 -25.89 2.34
N ASN A 668 23.17 -26.37 2.94
CA ASN A 668 21.80 -26.08 2.56
C ASN A 668 21.07 -25.31 3.67
N PHE A 669 20.02 -24.58 3.34
CA PHE A 669 19.28 -23.70 4.23
C PHE A 669 17.78 -23.90 4.03
N LEU A 670 17.05 -23.98 5.13
CA LEU A 670 15.60 -23.96 5.20
C LEU A 670 15.19 -22.82 6.13
N VAL A 671 14.57 -21.77 5.59
CA VAL A 671 14.09 -20.61 6.36
C VAL A 671 12.58 -20.75 6.54
N MET A 672 12.11 -20.72 7.78
CA MET A 672 10.68 -20.87 8.11
C MET A 672 10.17 -19.63 8.84
N GLY A 673 9.09 -19.01 8.37
CA GLY A 673 8.51 -17.81 8.99
C GLY A 673 7.44 -17.15 8.13
N GLU A 674 6.90 -16.00 8.55
CA GLU A 674 5.81 -15.31 7.84
C GLU A 674 6.26 -14.80 6.46
N ASN A 675 7.49 -14.27 6.39
CA ASN A 675 8.10 -13.83 5.15
C ASN A 675 9.52 -14.41 4.98
N PRO A 676 9.65 -15.71 4.66
CA PRO A 676 10.95 -16.39 4.63
C PRO A 676 11.84 -15.91 3.47
N ARG A 677 11.31 -15.10 2.54
CA ARG A 677 12.04 -14.52 1.41
C ARG A 677 12.39 -13.03 1.58
N GLY A 678 11.74 -12.33 2.51
CA GLY A 678 12.06 -10.94 2.82
C GLY A 678 13.40 -10.82 3.55
N GLY A 679 14.20 -9.81 3.21
CA GLY A 679 15.51 -9.55 3.83
C GLY A 679 16.60 -10.52 3.39
N LEU A 680 16.54 -11.77 3.84
CA LEU A 680 17.68 -12.68 3.73
C LEU A 680 17.90 -13.22 2.30
N LEU A 681 16.88 -13.78 1.66
CA LEU A 681 17.02 -14.39 0.33
C LEU A 681 16.88 -13.35 -0.79
N GLY A 682 16.00 -12.36 -0.66
CA GLY A 682 15.86 -11.28 -1.65
C GLY A 682 17.06 -10.31 -1.68
N ASP A 683 17.53 -9.86 -0.51
CA ASP A 683 18.52 -8.76 -0.44
C ASP A 683 19.97 -9.26 -0.34
N HIS A 684 20.24 -10.47 0.15
CA HIS A 684 21.61 -11.01 0.15
C HIS A 684 22.04 -11.68 -1.15
N LEU A 685 21.11 -11.92 -2.09
CA LEU A 685 21.43 -12.38 -3.44
C LEU A 685 21.92 -11.27 -4.38
N VAL A 686 21.91 -10.01 -3.94
CA VAL A 686 22.52 -8.89 -4.67
C VAL A 686 23.69 -8.34 -3.84
N PRO A 687 24.95 -8.49 -4.30
CA PRO A 687 26.10 -7.91 -3.61
C PRO A 687 25.96 -6.38 -3.69
N VAL A 688 25.98 -5.69 -2.55
CA VAL A 688 25.87 -4.21 -2.50
C VAL A 688 27.23 -3.57 -2.22
N ASP A 689 28.10 -4.24 -1.47
CA ASP A 689 29.48 -3.81 -1.21
C ASP A 689 30.49 -4.78 -1.82
N GLY A 690 31.49 -4.24 -2.50
CA GLY A 690 32.51 -5.04 -3.17
C GLY A 690 33.78 -4.25 -3.49
N SER A 691 34.81 -4.98 -3.91
CA SER A 691 36.08 -4.45 -4.40
C SER A 691 36.22 -4.74 -5.90
N VAL A 692 36.71 -3.75 -6.66
CA VAL A 692 36.94 -3.91 -8.09
C VAL A 692 38.13 -4.84 -8.30
N VAL A 693 37.88 -6.00 -8.89
CA VAL A 693 38.94 -6.98 -9.25
C VAL A 693 39.50 -6.69 -10.64
N LYS A 694 38.68 -6.12 -11.53
CA LYS A 694 39.14 -5.64 -12.84
C LYS A 694 38.32 -4.45 -13.33
N ASN A 695 39.02 -3.39 -13.72
CA ASN A 695 38.46 -2.29 -14.52
C ASN A 695 38.77 -2.53 -15.99
N TYR A 696 37.75 -2.44 -16.83
CA TYR A 696 37.87 -2.50 -18.29
C TYR A 696 37.75 -1.10 -18.89
N ASP A 697 38.60 -0.78 -19.87
CA ASP A 697 38.62 0.53 -20.50
C ASP A 697 37.44 0.74 -21.45
N SER A 698 36.82 -0.36 -21.92
CA SER A 698 35.65 -0.30 -22.77
C SER A 698 34.76 -1.54 -22.63
N LEU A 699 33.48 -1.37 -22.97
CA LEU A 699 32.53 -2.49 -23.02
C LEU A 699 32.97 -3.57 -24.01
N GLY A 700 33.73 -3.21 -25.06
CA GLY A 700 34.31 -4.19 -26.00
C GLY A 700 35.32 -5.11 -25.32
N GLN A 701 36.31 -4.54 -24.62
CA GLN A 701 37.30 -5.32 -23.87
C GLN A 701 36.66 -6.22 -22.81
N MET A 702 35.67 -5.70 -22.07
CA MET A 702 34.94 -6.49 -21.08
C MET A 702 34.21 -7.68 -21.73
N MET A 703 33.55 -7.44 -22.87
CA MET A 703 32.87 -8.49 -23.61
C MET A 703 33.86 -9.53 -24.18
N ASP A 704 35.06 -9.13 -24.57
CA ASP A 704 36.09 -10.05 -25.05
C ASP A 704 36.70 -10.88 -23.91
N ALA A 705 36.88 -10.32 -22.71
CA ALA A 705 37.27 -11.08 -21.53
C ALA A 705 36.20 -12.11 -21.11
N ILE A 706 34.91 -11.72 -21.19
CA ILE A 706 33.78 -12.64 -21.00
C ILE A 706 33.83 -13.76 -22.07
N LYS A 707 34.06 -13.43 -23.35
CA LYS A 707 34.24 -14.44 -24.41
C LYS A 707 35.41 -15.38 -24.11
N ASN A 708 36.49 -14.91 -23.50
CA ASN A 708 37.62 -15.73 -23.07
C ASN A 708 37.41 -16.44 -21.71
N ALA A 709 36.18 -16.49 -21.21
CA ALA A 709 35.74 -17.22 -20.02
C ALA A 709 36.33 -16.72 -18.68
N GLN A 710 36.67 -15.43 -18.57
CA GLN A 710 37.10 -14.83 -17.31
C GLN A 710 35.91 -14.19 -16.58
N SER A 711 35.39 -14.84 -15.52
CA SER A 711 34.40 -14.21 -14.62
C SER A 711 35.08 -13.35 -13.53
N PRO A 712 34.36 -12.40 -12.91
CA PRO A 712 34.87 -11.67 -11.74
C PRO A 712 35.32 -12.59 -10.60
N ALA A 713 34.58 -13.69 -10.34
CA ALA A 713 34.95 -14.65 -9.32
C ALA A 713 36.19 -15.48 -9.70
N ASP A 714 36.35 -15.84 -10.97
CA ASP A 714 37.54 -16.56 -11.44
C ASP A 714 38.81 -15.70 -11.32
N LEU A 715 38.70 -14.41 -11.67
CA LEU A 715 39.79 -13.44 -11.52
C LEU A 715 40.14 -13.20 -10.05
N ALA A 716 39.14 -13.12 -9.17
CA ALA A 716 39.34 -12.94 -7.74
C ALA A 716 40.01 -14.17 -7.11
N LYS A 717 39.56 -15.37 -7.46
CA LYS A 717 40.17 -16.64 -7.02
C LYS A 717 41.62 -16.75 -7.48
N ALA A 718 41.91 -16.41 -8.73
CA ALA A 718 43.27 -16.40 -9.26
C ALA A 718 44.17 -15.37 -8.54
N ALA A 719 43.60 -14.27 -8.04
CA ALA A 719 44.30 -13.22 -7.29
C ALA A 719 44.33 -13.44 -5.76
N GLY A 720 43.77 -14.55 -5.25
CA GLY A 720 43.65 -14.78 -3.79
C GLY A 720 42.76 -13.76 -3.07
N GLN A 721 41.87 -13.08 -3.80
CA GLN A 721 40.96 -12.06 -3.27
C GLN A 721 39.59 -12.67 -2.92
N ASP A 722 38.87 -12.01 -2.01
CA ASP A 722 37.51 -12.40 -1.63
C ASP A 722 36.55 -12.27 -2.84
N TYR A 723 36.31 -13.40 -3.50
CA TYR A 723 35.49 -13.48 -4.70
C TYR A 723 34.01 -13.17 -4.45
N THR A 724 33.55 -13.19 -3.19
CA THR A 724 32.17 -12.84 -2.82
C THR A 724 31.93 -11.33 -2.81
N LYS A 725 33.01 -10.55 -2.74
CA LYS A 725 33.04 -9.08 -2.86
C LYS A 725 33.56 -8.60 -4.21
N ALA A 726 34.03 -9.51 -5.06
CA ALA A 726 34.67 -9.19 -6.31
C ALA A 726 33.68 -8.74 -7.38
N PHE A 727 33.95 -7.59 -7.99
CA PHE A 727 33.23 -7.19 -9.21
C PHE A 727 34.16 -6.67 -10.30
N SER A 728 33.71 -6.82 -11.54
CA SER A 728 34.35 -6.21 -12.70
C SER A 728 33.58 -4.96 -13.09
N SER A 729 34.27 -3.87 -13.39
CA SER A 729 33.65 -2.60 -13.74
C SER A 729 34.07 -2.12 -15.12
N VAL A 730 33.18 -1.41 -15.81
CA VAL A 730 33.47 -0.77 -17.08
C VAL A 730 32.80 0.59 -17.15
N GLU A 731 33.55 1.57 -17.61
CA GLU A 731 33.02 2.90 -17.82
C GLU A 731 32.37 3.06 -19.20
N ILE A 732 31.23 3.76 -19.25
CA ILE A 732 30.53 4.05 -20.48
C ILE A 732 30.77 5.50 -20.90
N ALA A 733 31.57 5.69 -21.96
CA ALA A 733 31.73 6.99 -22.61
C ALA A 733 31.09 7.01 -24.01
N ARG A 734 30.41 8.11 -24.40
CA ARG A 734 29.82 8.28 -25.74
C ARG A 734 29.67 9.76 -26.15
N PRO A 735 29.83 10.11 -27.44
CA PRO A 735 29.39 11.41 -27.98
C PRO A 735 27.86 11.56 -27.99
N TYR A 736 27.36 12.75 -27.65
CA TYR A 736 25.94 13.15 -27.73
C TYR A 736 25.78 14.45 -28.53
N PHE A 737 24.79 14.49 -29.43
CA PHE A 737 24.55 15.63 -30.34
C PHE A 737 23.73 16.76 -29.68
N PHE A 738 22.71 16.44 -28.87
CA PHE A 738 21.91 17.43 -28.14
C PHE A 738 21.47 16.88 -26.77
N GLY A 739 21.53 17.72 -25.74
CA GLY A 739 21.12 17.39 -24.37
C GLY A 739 22.09 16.49 -23.59
N GLN A 740 21.75 16.23 -22.33
CA GLN A 740 22.47 15.27 -21.48
C GLN A 740 22.05 13.83 -21.82
N PRO A 741 22.94 12.83 -21.63
CA PRO A 741 22.57 11.42 -21.74
C PRO A 741 21.37 11.10 -20.85
N LYS A 742 20.51 10.17 -21.27
CA LYS A 742 19.38 9.68 -20.45
C LYS A 742 19.71 8.33 -19.83
N GLU A 743 19.23 8.09 -18.61
CA GLU A 743 19.40 6.86 -17.83
C GLU A 743 19.11 5.58 -18.64
N LYS A 744 18.05 5.61 -19.46
CA LYS A 744 17.63 4.54 -20.40
C LYS A 744 18.77 4.01 -21.29
N THR A 745 19.81 4.82 -21.53
CA THR A 745 20.99 4.46 -22.33
C THR A 745 21.90 3.47 -21.60
N VAL A 746 22.13 3.69 -20.30
CA VAL A 746 22.92 2.80 -19.44
C VAL A 746 22.13 1.53 -19.19
N THR A 747 20.82 1.63 -18.88
CA THR A 747 19.93 0.48 -18.67
C THR A 747 19.91 -0.45 -19.88
N ARG A 748 19.86 0.09 -21.11
CA ARG A 748 19.89 -0.73 -22.34
C ARG A 748 21.20 -1.49 -22.52
N ARG A 749 22.34 -0.89 -22.15
CA ARG A 749 23.65 -1.54 -22.22
C ARG A 749 23.85 -2.55 -21.10
N ALA A 750 23.39 -2.24 -19.89
CA ALA A 750 23.32 -3.17 -18.78
C ALA A 750 22.54 -4.44 -19.16
N LYS A 751 21.38 -4.26 -19.82
CA LYS A 751 20.59 -5.38 -20.35
C LYS A 751 21.36 -6.22 -21.37
N ARG A 752 22.02 -5.59 -22.35
CA ARG A 752 22.85 -6.32 -23.34
C ARG A 752 24.01 -7.09 -22.69
N LEU A 753 24.65 -6.49 -21.69
CA LEU A 753 25.73 -7.13 -20.94
C LEU A 753 25.23 -8.31 -20.12
N ALA A 754 24.08 -8.15 -19.45
CA ALA A 754 23.41 -9.22 -18.73
C ALA A 754 23.02 -10.38 -19.66
N ASP A 755 22.48 -10.08 -20.84
CA ASP A 755 22.13 -11.09 -21.85
C ASP A 755 23.39 -11.84 -22.36
N ALA A 756 24.51 -11.13 -22.52
CA ALA A 756 25.78 -11.74 -22.94
C ALA A 756 26.43 -12.63 -21.87
N LEU A 757 26.40 -12.18 -20.61
CA LEU A 757 26.87 -12.98 -19.47
C LEU A 757 26.07 -14.27 -19.33
N ARG A 758 24.74 -14.18 -19.44
CA ARG A 758 23.86 -15.36 -19.47
C ARG A 758 24.18 -16.29 -20.62
N SER A 759 24.50 -15.74 -21.79
CA SER A 759 24.87 -16.55 -22.94
C SER A 759 26.17 -17.32 -22.75
N ARG A 760 27.09 -16.80 -21.93
CA ARG A 760 28.45 -17.32 -21.81
C ARG A 760 28.66 -18.18 -20.56
N PHE A 761 28.04 -17.80 -19.45
CA PHE A 761 28.14 -18.44 -18.15
C PHE A 761 26.74 -18.76 -17.62
N PRO A 762 26.01 -19.66 -18.30
CA PRO A 762 24.60 -19.90 -18.00
C PRO A 762 24.37 -20.67 -16.68
N ASP A 763 25.42 -21.25 -16.11
CA ASP A 763 25.48 -21.91 -14.80
C ASP A 763 25.92 -20.97 -13.67
N ARG A 764 25.98 -19.67 -13.93
CA ARG A 764 26.36 -18.64 -12.95
C ARG A 764 25.37 -17.50 -13.03
N ARG A 765 25.02 -16.92 -11.88
CA ARG A 765 24.11 -15.76 -11.84
C ARG A 765 24.93 -14.49 -11.77
N PHE A 766 24.55 -13.51 -12.58
CA PHE A 766 25.18 -12.20 -12.58
C PHE A 766 24.13 -11.13 -12.41
N VAL A 767 24.43 -10.15 -11.58
CA VAL A 767 23.71 -8.88 -11.50
C VAL A 767 24.57 -7.83 -12.19
N VAL A 768 23.98 -7.14 -13.16
CA VAL A 768 24.60 -5.97 -13.78
C VAL A 768 24.01 -4.72 -13.14
N VAL A 769 24.84 -4.04 -12.34
CA VAL A 769 24.46 -2.78 -11.70
C VAL A 769 24.81 -1.64 -12.67
N ALA A 770 23.85 -0.75 -12.88
CA ALA A 770 24.02 0.46 -13.68
C ALA A 770 24.08 1.67 -12.76
N ASP A 771 25.25 2.33 -12.67
CA ASP A 771 25.39 3.64 -12.03
C ASP A 771 25.30 4.71 -13.11
N PHE A 772 24.24 5.52 -13.07
CA PHE A 772 24.01 6.59 -14.04
C PHE A 772 24.46 7.94 -13.47
N LYS A 773 25.67 8.35 -13.86
CA LYS A 773 26.30 9.64 -13.49
C LYS A 773 26.86 10.30 -14.74
N PRO A 774 26.06 11.12 -15.44
CA PRO A 774 26.51 11.78 -16.66
C PRO A 774 27.46 12.94 -16.37
N GLU A 775 28.72 12.83 -16.76
CA GLU A 775 29.73 13.89 -16.70
C GLU A 775 30.18 14.28 -18.11
N ALA A 776 30.31 15.58 -18.37
CA ALA A 776 30.87 16.07 -19.62
C ALA A 776 32.39 15.86 -19.61
N ALA A 777 32.92 15.07 -20.57
CA ALA A 777 34.36 14.95 -20.75
C ALA A 777 34.87 16.19 -21.50
N ASN A 778 35.95 16.80 -21.00
CA ASN A 778 36.48 18.09 -21.48
C ASN A 778 37.02 18.11 -22.92
N ASN A 779 37.04 16.96 -23.63
CA ASN A 779 37.61 16.87 -24.97
C ASN A 779 36.52 16.42 -25.97
N GLY A 780 35.99 17.39 -26.73
CA GLY A 780 35.20 17.12 -27.92
C GLY A 780 36.07 16.47 -29.01
N LEU A 781 35.50 15.51 -29.75
CA LEU A 781 36.24 14.67 -30.70
C LEU A 781 36.86 15.45 -31.89
N LEU A 782 36.48 16.72 -32.08
CA LEU A 782 36.85 17.52 -33.26
C LEU A 782 37.18 19.01 -32.95
N GLY A 783 37.31 19.42 -31.68
CA GLY A 783 37.57 20.84 -31.33
C GLY A 783 36.42 21.83 -31.65
N THR A 784 35.46 21.44 -32.48
CA THR A 784 34.23 22.18 -32.78
C THR A 784 33.15 21.73 -31.79
N GLY A 785 32.61 22.61 -30.96
CA GLY A 785 31.67 22.33 -29.86
C GLY A 785 30.32 21.65 -30.19
N LEU A 786 30.16 21.03 -31.37
CA LEU A 786 28.96 20.34 -31.86
C LEU A 786 28.78 18.90 -31.31
N LEU A 787 29.82 18.29 -30.74
CA LEU A 787 29.78 16.92 -30.20
C LEU A 787 30.53 16.82 -28.86
N LYS A 788 29.80 17.00 -27.75
CA LYS A 788 30.36 16.75 -26.41
C LYS A 788 30.41 15.25 -26.13
N ARG A 789 31.58 14.76 -25.73
CA ARG A 789 31.74 13.38 -25.25
C ARG A 789 31.32 13.34 -23.79
N TRP A 790 30.40 12.45 -23.46
CA TRP A 790 29.90 12.27 -22.10
C TRP A 790 30.42 10.96 -21.52
N ARG A 791 30.90 10.99 -20.28
CA ARG A 791 30.99 9.82 -19.41
C ARG A 791 29.58 9.62 -18.89
N VAL A 792 28.86 8.64 -19.41
CA VAL A 792 27.42 8.45 -19.18
C VAL A 792 27.15 7.78 -17.84
N GLY A 793 28.10 6.96 -17.36
CA GLY A 793 27.97 6.17 -16.15
C GLY A 793 28.87 4.93 -16.17
N ARG A 794 28.69 4.04 -15.20
CA ARG A 794 29.47 2.80 -15.02
C ARG A 794 28.54 1.59 -15.01
N LEU A 795 29.02 0.48 -15.58
CA LEU A 795 28.42 -0.84 -15.37
C LEU A 795 29.31 -1.69 -14.49
N GLU A 796 28.71 -2.41 -13.57
CA GLU A 796 29.39 -3.36 -12.70
C GLU A 796 28.79 -4.75 -12.87
N ILE A 797 29.65 -5.74 -13.11
CA ILE A 797 29.27 -7.15 -13.15
C ILE A 797 29.60 -7.75 -11.81
N ARG A 798 28.56 -8.19 -11.10
CA ARG A 798 28.66 -8.88 -9.83
C ARG A 798 28.14 -10.30 -10.00
N GLU A 799 28.92 -11.29 -9.58
CA GLU A 799 28.49 -12.69 -9.57
C GLU A 799 27.68 -12.95 -8.29
N THR A 800 26.59 -13.71 -8.38
CA THR A 800 25.67 -13.99 -7.27
C THR A 800 25.43 -15.49 -7.15
N LEU A 801 24.75 -15.95 -6.08
CA LEU A 801 24.51 -17.38 -5.88
C LEU A 801 23.81 -18.00 -7.11
N ASP A 802 24.32 -19.17 -7.49
CA ASP A 802 23.93 -19.94 -8.66
C ASP A 802 22.52 -20.55 -8.48
N PRO A 803 21.56 -20.32 -9.40
CA PRO A 803 20.23 -20.92 -9.36
C PRO A 803 20.22 -22.44 -9.56
N MET A 804 21.29 -23.05 -10.10
CA MET A 804 21.50 -24.51 -10.11
C MET A 804 21.89 -25.04 -8.72
N GLN A 805 22.39 -24.19 -7.82
CA GLN A 805 22.73 -24.54 -6.44
C GLN A 805 21.59 -24.21 -5.49
N GLY A 806 20.34 -24.45 -5.89
CA GLY A 806 19.14 -24.23 -5.06
C GLY A 806 19.28 -24.89 -3.68
N ARG A 807 19.86 -24.14 -2.74
CA ARG A 807 20.29 -24.61 -1.42
C ARG A 807 19.72 -23.72 -0.33
N ALA A 808 18.77 -22.86 -0.65
CA ALA A 808 18.02 -22.10 0.32
C ALA A 808 16.53 -22.15 -0.04
N PHE A 809 15.75 -22.76 0.84
CA PHE A 809 14.31 -22.94 0.69
C PHE A 809 13.58 -22.10 1.73
N GLY A 810 12.51 -21.42 1.34
CA GLY A 810 11.66 -20.65 2.26
C GLY A 810 10.31 -21.31 2.42
N LEU A 811 9.92 -21.66 3.66
CA LEU A 811 8.59 -22.15 4.01
C LEU A 811 7.82 -21.03 4.73
N THR A 812 6.71 -20.60 4.13
CA THR A 812 5.84 -19.60 4.76
C THR A 812 5.02 -20.27 5.86
N VAL A 813 5.15 -19.76 7.08
CA VAL A 813 4.42 -20.22 8.27
C VAL A 813 3.69 -19.01 8.86
N PRO A 814 2.42 -19.11 9.29
CA PRO A 814 1.68 -17.98 9.88
C PRO A 814 2.41 -17.34 11.06
N ALA A 815 2.24 -16.03 11.25
CA ALA A 815 2.79 -15.31 12.39
C ALA A 815 2.39 -15.98 13.72
N GLY A 816 3.35 -16.13 14.63
CA GLY A 816 3.13 -16.77 15.93
C GLY A 816 3.04 -18.30 15.92
N ALA A 817 2.88 -18.96 14.77
CA ALA A 817 2.75 -20.42 14.73
C ALA A 817 4.05 -21.17 15.07
N LEU A 818 5.23 -20.55 14.90
CA LEU A 818 6.50 -21.10 15.39
C LEU A 818 6.71 -20.89 16.90
N GLY A 819 5.99 -19.92 17.49
CA GLY A 819 6.00 -19.62 18.93
C GLY A 819 4.89 -20.31 19.73
N ASP A 820 3.95 -21.00 19.07
CA ASP A 820 2.84 -21.70 19.72
C ASP A 820 3.03 -23.21 19.68
N ALA A 821 3.09 -23.83 20.86
CA ALA A 821 3.18 -25.29 21.01
C ALA A 821 1.96 -26.02 20.41
N ASN A 822 0.81 -25.35 20.29
CA ASN A 822 -0.43 -25.92 19.77
C ASN A 822 -0.65 -25.62 18.28
N ALA A 823 0.04 -24.64 17.71
CA ALA A 823 0.00 -24.39 16.29
C ALA A 823 0.56 -25.62 15.55
N GLY A 824 -0.30 -26.27 14.77
CA GLY A 824 0.05 -27.47 14.04
C GLY A 824 0.96 -27.13 12.87
N LEU A 825 2.28 -27.23 13.06
CA LEU A 825 3.19 -27.35 11.93
C LEU A 825 2.79 -28.62 11.16
N ASN A 826 2.26 -28.46 9.96
CA ASN A 826 1.83 -29.59 9.15
C ASN A 826 3.06 -30.45 8.82
N ALA A 827 3.11 -31.66 9.38
CA ALA A 827 4.26 -32.56 9.24
C ALA A 827 4.62 -32.81 7.77
N ASN A 828 3.63 -32.90 6.87
CA ASN A 828 3.88 -33.12 5.44
C ASN A 828 4.51 -31.90 4.77
N GLU A 829 4.10 -30.68 5.13
CA GLU A 829 4.71 -29.45 4.63
C GLU A 829 6.15 -29.32 5.11
N PHE A 830 6.41 -29.66 6.39
CA PHE A 830 7.76 -29.69 6.92
C PHE A 830 8.64 -30.74 6.23
N TYR A 831 8.18 -32.00 6.08
CA TYR A 831 8.92 -33.03 5.34
C TYR A 831 9.24 -32.58 3.92
N THR A 832 8.27 -31.99 3.24
CA THR A 832 8.45 -31.46 1.89
C THR A 832 9.50 -30.36 1.87
N ALA A 833 9.40 -29.36 2.75
CA ALA A 833 10.33 -28.25 2.81
C ALA A 833 11.76 -28.70 3.17
N LEU A 834 11.89 -29.59 4.16
CA LEU A 834 13.16 -30.16 4.58
C LEU A 834 13.79 -30.97 3.44
N LEU A 835 13.05 -31.88 2.80
CA LEU A 835 13.54 -32.63 1.65
C LEU A 835 13.91 -31.68 0.52
N MET A 836 13.07 -30.71 0.15
CA MET A 836 13.35 -29.76 -0.93
C MET A 836 14.60 -28.92 -0.68
N SER A 837 14.91 -28.58 0.57
CA SER A 837 16.13 -27.86 0.92
C SER A 837 17.40 -28.71 0.76
N GLN A 838 17.31 -30.04 0.74
CA GLN A 838 18.46 -30.94 0.80
C GLN A 838 19.10 -31.23 -0.57
N SER A 839 20.37 -31.64 -0.53
CA SER A 839 21.07 -32.19 -1.71
C SER A 839 20.41 -33.48 -2.24
N MET A 840 20.62 -33.78 -3.52
CA MET A 840 20.11 -34.98 -4.16
C MET A 840 20.57 -36.26 -3.45
N THR A 841 21.84 -36.31 -3.01
CA THR A 841 22.37 -37.45 -2.24
C THR A 841 21.65 -37.61 -0.89
N ALA A 842 21.33 -36.52 -0.20
CA ALA A 842 20.60 -36.56 1.06
C ALA A 842 19.14 -37.02 0.87
N LYS A 843 18.46 -36.57 -0.20
CA LYS A 843 17.13 -37.06 -0.59
C LYS A 843 17.12 -38.57 -0.87
N ALA A 844 18.11 -39.05 -1.61
CA ALA A 844 18.29 -40.47 -1.90
C ALA A 844 18.58 -41.31 -0.64
N ASN A 845 19.39 -40.79 0.30
CA ASN A 845 19.63 -41.46 1.58
C ASN A 845 18.36 -41.51 2.43
N ALA A 846 17.60 -40.41 2.51
CA ALA A 846 16.32 -40.38 3.21
C ALA A 846 15.35 -41.42 2.62
N PHE A 847 15.31 -41.56 1.29
CA PHE A 847 14.53 -42.61 0.63
C PHE A 847 14.93 -44.01 1.10
N VAL A 848 16.23 -44.32 1.15
CA VAL A 848 16.74 -45.62 1.62
C VAL A 848 16.37 -45.88 3.08
N GLU A 849 16.51 -44.88 3.95
CA GLU A 849 16.16 -44.98 5.38
C GLU A 849 14.65 -45.21 5.58
N ILE A 850 13.80 -44.46 4.88
CA ILE A 850 12.35 -44.64 4.93
C ILE A 850 11.97 -46.04 4.41
N ALA A 851 12.58 -46.49 3.31
CA ALA A 851 12.34 -47.81 2.72
C ALA A 851 12.71 -48.95 3.69
N ALA A 852 13.79 -48.79 4.46
CA ALA A 852 14.17 -49.75 5.49
C ALA A 852 13.12 -49.83 6.62
N LYS A 853 12.61 -48.68 7.08
CA LYS A 853 11.58 -48.60 8.12
C LYS A 853 10.22 -49.17 7.70
N ILE A 854 9.87 -49.11 6.42
CA ILE A 854 8.62 -49.73 5.90
C ILE A 854 8.63 -51.24 6.14
N LYS A 855 9.78 -51.91 5.98
CA LYS A 855 9.88 -53.37 6.20
C LYS A 855 9.56 -53.76 7.65
N SER A 856 9.90 -52.90 8.61
CA SER A 856 9.74 -53.15 10.05
C SER A 856 8.49 -52.50 10.67
N SER A 857 7.66 -51.80 9.88
CA SER A 857 6.50 -51.05 10.39
C SER A 857 5.16 -51.67 9.97
N SER A 858 4.12 -51.50 10.79
CA SER A 858 2.75 -51.95 10.51
C SER A 858 1.70 -50.84 10.75
N GLY A 859 0.50 -51.01 10.19
CA GLY A 859 -0.64 -50.10 10.39
C GLY A 859 -0.38 -48.64 9.97
N ARG A 860 -0.88 -47.69 10.76
CA ARG A 860 -0.81 -46.24 10.48
C ARG A 860 0.60 -45.68 10.37
N ILE A 861 1.56 -46.28 11.09
CA ILE A 861 2.98 -45.89 11.03
C ILE A 861 3.54 -46.18 9.64
N ARG A 862 3.21 -47.36 9.08
CA ARG A 862 3.62 -47.72 7.73
C ARG A 862 3.01 -46.78 6.69
N GLU A 863 1.73 -46.45 6.77
CA GLU A 863 1.09 -45.49 5.86
C GLU A 863 1.79 -44.11 5.88
N SER A 864 2.26 -43.68 7.05
CA SER A 864 3.05 -42.44 7.19
C SER A 864 4.36 -42.52 6.43
N TYR A 865 5.12 -43.62 6.59
CA TYR A 865 6.37 -43.84 5.85
C TYR A 865 6.15 -44.00 4.35
N GLU A 866 5.08 -44.67 3.90
CA GLU A 866 4.73 -44.78 2.49
C GLU A 866 4.46 -43.39 1.87
N ARG A 867 3.77 -42.50 2.60
CA ARG A 867 3.60 -41.09 2.19
C ARG A 867 4.93 -40.34 2.10
N MET A 868 5.79 -40.45 3.12
CA MET A 868 7.11 -39.79 3.12
C MET A 868 8.00 -40.27 1.96
N LEU A 869 7.91 -41.56 1.60
CA LEU A 869 8.64 -42.13 0.49
C LEU A 869 8.19 -41.55 -0.86
N GLY A 870 6.88 -41.27 -0.99
CA GLY A 870 6.33 -40.49 -2.10
C GLY A 870 6.91 -39.08 -2.17
N LEU A 871 6.95 -38.35 -1.03
CA LEU A 871 7.52 -37.00 -0.96
C LEU A 871 9.01 -36.97 -1.31
N ALA A 872 9.79 -37.97 -0.89
CA ALA A 872 11.20 -38.08 -1.26
C ALA A 872 11.39 -38.24 -2.79
N VAL A 873 10.55 -39.06 -3.44
CA VAL A 873 10.56 -39.19 -4.91
C VAL A 873 10.13 -37.90 -5.58
N ASP A 874 9.10 -37.23 -5.09
CA ASP A 874 8.64 -35.96 -5.64
C ASP A 874 9.72 -34.87 -5.53
N ALA A 875 10.45 -34.80 -4.41
CA ALA A 875 11.55 -33.88 -4.22
C ALA A 875 12.75 -34.17 -5.14
N MET A 876 13.08 -35.46 -5.38
CA MET A 876 14.11 -35.84 -6.36
C MET A 876 13.68 -35.49 -7.80
N LEU A 877 12.41 -35.76 -8.15
CA LEU A 877 11.87 -35.42 -9.46
C LEU A 877 11.79 -33.90 -9.68
N ALA A 878 11.55 -33.11 -8.63
CA ALA A 878 11.57 -31.66 -8.70
C ALA A 878 12.98 -31.12 -9.02
N ASP A 879 14.03 -31.66 -8.41
CA ASP A 879 15.43 -31.30 -8.73
C ASP A 879 15.79 -31.65 -10.16
N LEU A 880 15.42 -32.86 -10.61
CA LEU A 880 15.64 -33.29 -11.99
C LEU A 880 14.86 -32.38 -12.96
N ALA A 881 13.61 -32.06 -12.66
CA ALA A 881 12.80 -31.17 -13.48
C ALA A 881 13.38 -29.75 -13.55
N HIS A 882 13.86 -29.20 -12.44
CA HIS A 882 14.51 -27.89 -12.38
C HIS A 882 15.79 -27.86 -13.20
N GLU A 883 16.65 -28.88 -13.05
CA GLU A 883 17.83 -29.08 -13.89
C GLU A 883 17.46 -29.11 -15.39
N GLN A 884 16.39 -29.82 -15.75
CA GLN A 884 15.89 -29.86 -17.12
C GLN A 884 15.34 -28.53 -17.63
N VAL A 885 14.61 -27.78 -16.81
CA VAL A 885 14.12 -26.43 -17.17
C VAL A 885 15.29 -25.50 -17.47
N LEU A 886 16.30 -25.50 -16.60
CA LEU A 886 17.48 -24.65 -16.74
C LEU A 886 18.30 -25.02 -17.98
N LEU A 887 18.59 -26.31 -18.21
CA LEU A 887 19.35 -26.76 -19.38
C LEU A 887 18.64 -26.47 -20.72
N ARG A 888 17.31 -26.25 -20.70
CA ARG A 888 16.50 -25.90 -21.88
C ARG A 888 16.27 -24.41 -22.06
N ASP A 889 16.67 -23.56 -21.11
CA ASP A 889 16.52 -22.10 -21.21
C ASP A 889 17.37 -21.53 -22.34
N LYS A 890 16.76 -20.74 -23.24
CA LYS A 890 17.37 -20.16 -24.46
C LYS A 890 18.68 -19.40 -24.21
N SER A 891 18.96 -19.01 -22.97
CA SER A 891 20.22 -18.42 -22.51
C SER A 891 21.47 -19.28 -22.80
N TRP A 892 21.48 -20.61 -22.74
CA TRP A 892 22.74 -21.40 -22.75
C TRP A 892 23.54 -21.52 -24.09
N GLY A 893 23.21 -20.78 -25.17
CA GLY A 893 23.95 -20.89 -26.44
C GLY A 893 23.91 -22.29 -27.09
N ARG A 894 24.84 -22.59 -28.02
CA ARG A 894 24.99 -23.91 -28.68
C ARG A 894 25.98 -24.79 -27.90
N LEU A 895 25.47 -25.64 -27.02
CA LEU A 895 26.29 -26.63 -26.30
C LEU A 895 26.37 -27.97 -27.02
N LYS A 896 27.51 -28.67 -26.89
CA LYS A 896 27.66 -30.06 -27.33
C LYS A 896 27.04 -31.01 -26.29
N SER A 897 26.71 -32.23 -26.71
CA SER A 897 26.07 -33.23 -25.83
C SER A 897 26.94 -33.60 -24.62
N ASP A 898 28.27 -33.66 -24.79
CA ASP A 898 29.20 -33.97 -23.69
C ASP A 898 29.28 -32.83 -22.66
N GLU A 899 29.20 -31.58 -23.12
CA GLU A 899 29.14 -30.40 -22.25
C GLU A 899 27.82 -30.39 -21.47
N LEU A 900 26.70 -30.76 -22.09
CA LEU A 900 25.40 -30.89 -21.41
C LEU A 900 25.44 -31.94 -20.32
N LEU A 901 25.97 -33.14 -20.61
CA LEU A 901 26.16 -34.19 -19.61
C LEU A 901 27.07 -33.74 -18.45
N SER A 902 28.09 -32.93 -18.73
CA SER A 902 28.96 -32.39 -17.70
C SER A 902 28.22 -31.50 -16.70
N LYS A 903 27.14 -30.83 -17.14
CA LYS A 903 26.33 -29.86 -16.40
C LYS A 903 25.10 -30.46 -15.71
N MET A 904 24.79 -31.74 -15.94
CA MET A 904 23.70 -32.48 -15.27
C MET A 904 24.10 -32.95 -13.86
N ARG A 905 24.28 -32.00 -12.95
CA ARG A 905 24.70 -32.22 -11.56
C ARG A 905 23.70 -33.05 -10.75
N ALA A 906 22.41 -32.71 -10.73
CA ALA A 906 21.41 -33.41 -9.92
C ALA A 906 21.30 -34.87 -10.38
N SER A 907 21.25 -35.07 -11.69
CA SER A 907 21.28 -36.41 -12.28
C SER A 907 22.57 -37.19 -11.94
N LYS A 908 23.75 -36.55 -11.92
CA LYS A 908 25.01 -37.20 -11.49
C LYS A 908 25.02 -37.56 -10.00
N GLU A 909 24.57 -36.65 -9.14
CA GLU A 909 24.49 -36.89 -7.69
C GLU A 909 23.55 -38.07 -7.39
N LEU A 910 22.44 -38.18 -8.13
CA LEU A 910 21.51 -39.30 -8.05
C LEU A 910 22.16 -40.62 -8.50
N LEU A 911 22.91 -40.63 -9.60
CA LEU A 911 23.66 -41.81 -10.08
C LEU A 911 24.81 -42.21 -9.15
N SER A 912 25.32 -41.30 -8.33
CA SER A 912 26.31 -41.60 -7.29
C SER A 912 25.69 -41.97 -5.94
N SER A 913 24.36 -41.97 -5.84
CA SER A 913 23.64 -42.21 -4.59
C SER A 913 23.49 -43.70 -4.26
N ARG A 914 23.03 -43.98 -3.02
CA ARG A 914 22.78 -45.33 -2.50
C ARG A 914 21.50 -45.99 -3.04
N LEU A 915 20.81 -45.42 -4.03
CA LEU A 915 19.61 -46.07 -4.61
C LEU A 915 19.90 -47.40 -5.33
N ASN A 916 21.18 -47.76 -5.49
CA ASN A 916 21.60 -49.06 -5.98
C ASN A 916 21.64 -50.16 -4.90
N SER A 917 21.37 -49.84 -3.63
CA SER A 917 21.46 -50.78 -2.50
C SER A 917 20.25 -51.72 -2.37
N PHE A 918 19.30 -51.69 -3.32
CA PHE A 918 18.08 -52.47 -3.27
C PHE A 918 18.21 -53.79 -4.04
N GLU A 919 17.79 -54.90 -3.42
CA GLU A 919 17.75 -56.25 -4.00
C GLU A 919 16.34 -56.63 -4.46
N ALA A 920 16.17 -57.77 -5.15
CA ALA A 920 14.88 -58.25 -5.67
C ALA A 920 13.74 -58.37 -4.63
N THR A 921 14.07 -58.54 -3.34
CA THR A 921 13.12 -58.77 -2.23
C THR A 921 12.58 -57.47 -1.61
N VAL A 922 12.50 -56.40 -2.40
CA VAL A 922 12.03 -55.08 -1.95
C VAL A 922 10.52 -55.05 -1.83
N HIS A 923 10.04 -54.35 -0.80
CA HIS A 923 8.61 -54.18 -0.53
C HIS A 923 7.88 -53.55 -1.75
N PRO A 924 6.68 -54.03 -2.15
CA PRO A 924 5.99 -53.57 -3.36
C PRO A 924 5.82 -52.05 -3.46
N THR A 925 5.51 -51.37 -2.35
CA THR A 925 5.39 -49.90 -2.32
C THR A 925 6.71 -49.21 -2.69
N VAL A 926 7.84 -49.67 -2.16
CA VAL A 926 9.17 -49.10 -2.47
C VAL A 926 9.50 -49.32 -3.94
N LEU A 927 9.21 -50.53 -4.46
CA LEU A 927 9.39 -50.86 -5.87
C LEU A 927 8.57 -49.93 -6.78
N ASN A 928 7.30 -49.70 -6.46
CA ASN A 928 6.42 -48.80 -7.22
C ASN A 928 6.97 -47.38 -7.29
N HIS A 929 7.55 -46.87 -6.19
CA HIS A 929 8.14 -45.54 -6.15
C HIS A 929 9.47 -45.43 -6.91
N LEU A 930 10.31 -46.48 -6.89
CA LEU A 930 11.52 -46.55 -7.74
C LEU A 930 11.15 -46.62 -9.23
N VAL A 931 10.16 -47.44 -9.58
CA VAL A 931 9.61 -47.53 -10.94
C VAL A 931 9.05 -46.18 -11.38
N ARG A 932 8.34 -45.47 -10.49
CA ARG A 932 7.83 -44.12 -10.76
C ARG A 932 8.95 -43.12 -11.00
N LEU A 933 10.00 -43.09 -10.18
CA LEU A 933 11.16 -42.20 -10.35
C LEU A 933 11.80 -42.39 -11.73
N VAL A 934 12.04 -43.63 -12.14
CA VAL A 934 12.60 -43.95 -13.46
C VAL A 934 11.63 -43.58 -14.59
N ALA A 935 10.35 -43.93 -14.47
CA ALA A 935 9.33 -43.65 -15.48
C ALA A 935 9.16 -42.15 -15.73
N GLU A 936 9.07 -41.34 -14.67
CA GLU A 936 8.93 -39.88 -14.79
C GLU A 936 10.23 -39.24 -15.30
N ALA A 937 11.42 -39.72 -14.90
CA ALA A 937 12.69 -39.27 -15.47
C ALA A 937 12.80 -39.55 -16.98
N GLU A 938 12.35 -40.71 -17.46
CA GLU A 938 12.29 -41.01 -18.89
C GLU A 938 11.25 -40.17 -19.63
N MET A 939 10.11 -39.86 -18.99
CA MET A 939 9.11 -38.97 -19.60
C MET A 939 9.64 -37.55 -19.81
N MET A 940 10.53 -37.07 -18.93
CA MET A 940 11.21 -35.79 -19.14
C MET A 940 12.11 -35.78 -20.38
N ALA A 941 12.47 -36.97 -20.89
CA ALA A 941 13.19 -37.17 -22.14
C ALA A 941 12.23 -37.27 -23.35
N ASP A 942 11.12 -38.02 -23.20
CA ASP A 942 10.15 -38.32 -24.27
C ASP A 942 9.28 -37.11 -24.72
N ARG A 943 8.95 -36.16 -23.82
CA ARG A 943 7.97 -35.08 -24.11
C ARG A 943 8.62 -33.71 -24.30
N ASN A 944 9.07 -33.40 -25.53
CA ASN A 944 9.21 -32.01 -25.99
C ASN A 944 9.32 -31.84 -27.53
N ILE A 945 8.38 -32.39 -28.30
CA ILE A 945 8.22 -32.02 -29.71
C ILE A 945 7.09 -30.98 -29.81
N ASP A 946 7.45 -29.70 -29.80
CA ASP A 946 6.55 -28.62 -30.23
C ASP A 946 6.23 -28.82 -31.73
N TRP A 947 5.00 -28.52 -32.15
CA TRP A 947 4.63 -28.42 -33.57
C TRP A 947 5.49 -27.38 -34.32
N VAL A 948 6.04 -26.39 -33.62
CA VAL A 948 7.03 -25.43 -34.16
C VAL A 948 8.40 -26.08 -34.42
N GLY A 949 8.75 -27.15 -33.70
CA GLY A 949 9.96 -27.96 -33.94
C GLY A 949 9.91 -28.76 -35.25
N PHE A 950 8.72 -29.00 -35.79
CA PHE A 950 8.52 -29.61 -37.10
C PHE A 950 8.88 -28.66 -38.26
N PHE A 951 8.71 -27.34 -38.07
CA PHE A 951 8.99 -26.33 -39.10
C PHE A 951 10.32 -25.55 -38.88
N MET A 952 10.91 -25.60 -37.68
CA MET A 952 12.27 -25.10 -37.43
C MET A 952 13.04 -26.04 -36.48
N PRO A 953 14.02 -26.82 -36.96
CA PRO A 953 14.79 -27.74 -36.13
C PRO A 953 15.77 -26.95 -35.25
N LEU A 954 15.33 -26.56 -34.05
CA LEU A 954 16.24 -26.09 -33.01
C LEU A 954 16.98 -27.31 -32.43
N ARG A 955 18.12 -27.68 -33.05
CA ARG A 955 19.07 -28.78 -32.67
C ARG A 955 19.45 -28.88 -31.18
N ARG A 956 19.04 -27.94 -30.34
CA ARG A 956 19.34 -27.89 -28.90
C ARG A 956 18.41 -28.75 -28.06
N ASN A 957 17.10 -28.72 -28.32
CA ASN A 957 16.14 -29.54 -27.57
C ASN A 957 16.43 -31.03 -27.79
N GLU A 958 16.75 -31.39 -29.02
CA GLU A 958 17.18 -32.75 -29.40
C GLU A 958 18.41 -33.21 -28.60
N ARG A 959 19.45 -32.37 -28.48
CA ARG A 959 20.66 -32.71 -27.70
C ARG A 959 20.40 -32.83 -26.20
N VAL A 960 19.57 -31.96 -25.63
CA VAL A 960 19.18 -32.07 -24.23
C VAL A 960 18.35 -33.34 -24.02
N ASN A 961 17.45 -33.66 -24.94
CA ASN A 961 16.67 -34.91 -24.89
C ASN A 961 17.60 -36.13 -24.96
N THR A 962 18.55 -36.19 -25.89
CA THR A 962 19.53 -37.28 -25.97
C THR A 962 20.35 -37.41 -24.69
N ALA A 963 20.78 -36.30 -24.08
CA ALA A 963 21.49 -36.32 -22.81
C ALA A 963 20.60 -36.83 -21.66
N THR A 964 19.33 -36.41 -21.62
CA THR A 964 18.35 -36.84 -20.61
C THR A 964 17.94 -38.30 -20.80
N GLU A 965 17.79 -38.78 -22.03
CA GLU A 965 17.57 -40.19 -22.37
C GLU A 965 18.74 -41.04 -21.88
N LEU A 966 19.98 -40.61 -22.14
CA LEU A 966 21.17 -41.30 -21.66
C LEU A 966 21.24 -41.35 -20.13
N MET A 967 20.88 -40.26 -19.45
CA MET A 967 20.86 -40.21 -17.98
C MET A 967 19.74 -41.07 -17.40
N ALA A 968 18.55 -41.07 -18.00
CA ALA A 968 17.44 -41.92 -17.57
C ALA A 968 17.76 -43.41 -17.76
N ALA A 969 18.41 -43.78 -18.86
CA ALA A 969 18.91 -45.14 -19.09
C ALA A 969 19.96 -45.54 -18.03
N LYS A 970 20.92 -44.65 -17.72
CA LYS A 970 21.90 -44.87 -16.64
C LYS A 970 21.23 -44.96 -15.26
N LEU A 971 20.17 -44.21 -15.00
CA LEU A 971 19.44 -44.26 -13.73
C LEU A 971 18.71 -45.60 -13.59
N ARG A 972 18.08 -46.07 -14.66
CA ARG A 972 17.46 -47.39 -14.73
C ARG A 972 18.49 -48.50 -14.48
N GLU A 973 19.66 -48.42 -15.10
CA GLU A 973 20.77 -49.35 -14.84
C GLU A 973 21.27 -49.25 -13.39
N HIS A 974 21.41 -48.02 -12.86
CA HIS A 974 21.89 -47.79 -11.49
C HIS A 974 20.95 -48.36 -10.44
N ILE A 975 19.64 -48.24 -10.62
CA ILE A 975 18.64 -48.73 -9.66
C ILE A 975 18.39 -50.23 -9.81
N PHE A 976 18.18 -50.72 -11.04
CA PHE A 976 17.73 -52.10 -11.28
C PHE A 976 18.80 -53.05 -11.84
N GLY A 977 19.97 -52.55 -12.21
CA GLY A 977 21.04 -53.37 -12.83
C GLY A 977 20.72 -53.83 -14.26
N LEU A 978 19.78 -53.16 -14.95
CA LEU A 978 19.33 -53.53 -16.29
C LEU A 978 20.12 -52.77 -17.37
N LYS A 979 20.99 -53.48 -18.09
CA LYS A 979 21.73 -52.92 -19.25
C LYS A 979 20.87 -52.93 -20.51
N THR A 980 20.91 -51.83 -21.26
CA THR A 980 20.25 -51.70 -22.57
C THR A 980 21.26 -51.97 -23.70
N ARG A 981 21.01 -52.96 -24.56
CA ARG A 981 21.81 -53.20 -25.78
C ARG A 981 20.86 -53.47 -26.96
N MET A 982 20.87 -52.59 -27.95
CA MET A 982 20.05 -52.71 -29.19
C MET A 982 18.57 -53.04 -28.94
N GLY A 983 17.91 -52.36 -28.00
CA GLY A 983 16.47 -52.52 -27.75
C GLY A 983 16.04 -53.85 -27.11
N LEU A 984 16.97 -54.76 -26.78
CA LEU A 984 16.70 -56.02 -26.08
C LEU A 984 17.46 -56.06 -24.74
N PHE A 985 16.75 -56.45 -23.69
CA PHE A 985 17.30 -56.53 -22.33
C PHE A 985 17.98 -57.89 -22.12
N THR A 986 19.26 -57.89 -21.73
CA THR A 986 20.07 -59.12 -21.79
C THR A 986 20.43 -59.75 -20.43
N SER A 987 20.26 -59.06 -19.30
CA SER A 987 20.43 -59.67 -17.96
C SER A 987 20.04 -58.73 -16.81
N SER A 988 19.43 -59.28 -15.76
CA SER A 988 19.20 -58.63 -14.45
C SER A 988 20.31 -59.05 -13.48
N ALA A 989 21.18 -58.12 -13.10
CA ALA A 989 22.27 -58.41 -12.15
C ALA A 989 21.82 -58.40 -10.67
N ARG A 990 20.57 -58.00 -10.38
CA ARG A 990 20.07 -57.78 -9.00
C ARG A 990 18.78 -58.54 -8.66
N GLY A 991 18.42 -59.51 -9.49
CA GLY A 991 17.28 -60.41 -9.28
C GLY A 991 15.89 -59.81 -9.54
N PHE A 992 15.80 -58.56 -10.01
CA PHE A 992 14.53 -57.99 -10.49
C PHE A 992 14.09 -58.66 -11.81
N ASP A 993 12.81 -58.96 -11.98
CA ASP A 993 12.26 -59.43 -13.24
C ASP A 993 12.19 -58.27 -14.25
N ALA A 994 12.99 -58.36 -15.31
CA ALA A 994 13.08 -57.32 -16.33
C ALA A 994 11.73 -57.03 -17.01
N GLY A 995 10.89 -58.07 -17.22
CA GLY A 995 9.57 -57.94 -17.82
C GLY A 995 8.57 -57.23 -16.92
N GLU A 996 8.58 -57.52 -15.62
CA GLU A 996 7.72 -56.84 -14.64
C GLU A 996 8.12 -55.36 -14.47
N ILE A 997 9.42 -55.06 -14.39
CA ILE A 997 9.90 -53.67 -14.32
C ILE A 997 9.52 -52.90 -15.57
N GLU A 998 9.67 -53.49 -16.76
CA GLU A 998 9.30 -52.83 -18.01
C GLU A 998 7.78 -52.56 -18.08
N LYS A 999 6.96 -53.53 -17.70
CA LYS A 999 5.49 -53.37 -17.61
C LYS A 999 5.11 -52.29 -16.61
N GLY A 1000 5.77 -52.27 -15.45
CA GLY A 1000 5.59 -51.27 -14.40
C GLY A 1000 5.96 -49.87 -14.86
N VAL A 1001 7.12 -49.70 -15.50
CA VAL A 1001 7.56 -48.40 -16.05
C VAL A 1001 6.59 -47.92 -17.13
N LYS A 1002 6.17 -48.79 -18.05
CA LYS A 1002 5.16 -48.45 -19.08
C LYS A 1002 3.83 -48.02 -18.45
N ALA A 1003 3.34 -48.74 -17.45
CA ALA A 1003 2.11 -48.41 -16.73
C ALA A 1003 2.22 -47.07 -15.97
N ALA A 1004 3.34 -46.85 -15.28
CA ALA A 1004 3.61 -45.59 -14.57
C ALA A 1004 3.69 -44.40 -15.53
N LYS A 1005 4.31 -44.57 -16.71
CA LYS A 1005 4.28 -43.55 -17.77
C LYS A 1005 2.86 -43.23 -18.22
N VAL A 1006 2.00 -44.23 -18.41
CA VAL A 1006 0.58 -44.03 -18.78
C VAL A 1006 -0.17 -43.27 -17.69
N GLN A 1007 0.01 -43.64 -16.42
CA GLN A 1007 -0.62 -42.95 -15.29
C GLN A 1007 -0.16 -41.49 -15.14
N ALA A 1008 1.14 -41.24 -15.27
CA ALA A 1008 1.70 -39.89 -15.26
C ALA A 1008 1.17 -39.04 -16.43
N LYS A 1009 0.98 -39.64 -17.62
CA LYS A 1009 0.32 -38.99 -18.77
C LYS A 1009 -1.15 -38.66 -18.50
N ALA A 1010 -1.88 -39.53 -17.81
CA ALA A 1010 -3.30 -39.34 -17.51
C ALA A 1010 -3.57 -38.29 -16.41
N LYS A 1011 -2.67 -38.14 -15.43
CA LYS A 1011 -2.76 -37.12 -14.37
C LYS A 1011 -2.54 -35.68 -14.86
N LEU A 1012 -1.97 -35.52 -16.06
CA LEU A 1012 -1.87 -34.23 -16.75
C LEU A 1012 -3.20 -33.96 -17.47
N ASN A 1013 -4.05 -33.10 -16.90
CA ASN A 1013 -5.36 -32.75 -17.45
C ASN A 1013 -5.29 -32.45 -18.97
N LEU A 1014 -6.07 -33.18 -19.76
CA LEU A 1014 -6.18 -33.12 -21.22
C LEU A 1014 -6.62 -31.76 -21.80
N LYS A 1015 -6.93 -30.75 -20.98
CA LYS A 1015 -7.39 -29.42 -21.42
C LYS A 1015 -6.32 -28.32 -21.46
N GLU A 1016 -5.12 -28.55 -20.91
CA GLU A 1016 -4.00 -27.58 -20.97
C GLU A 1016 -2.81 -28.07 -21.81
N ALA A 1017 -2.95 -29.22 -22.49
CA ALA A 1017 -1.84 -29.90 -23.15
C ALA A 1017 -1.38 -29.27 -24.49
N ASP A 1018 -2.07 -28.24 -25.00
CA ASP A 1018 -1.70 -27.56 -26.26
C ASP A 1018 -0.74 -26.37 -26.06
N ALA A 1019 -0.22 -26.13 -24.86
CA ALA A 1019 0.79 -25.08 -24.64
C ALA A 1019 2.02 -25.56 -23.86
N LYS A 1020 3.11 -25.81 -24.62
CA LYS A 1020 4.53 -25.88 -24.23
C LYS A 1020 4.90 -27.00 -23.23
N GLY A 1021 5.90 -27.82 -23.55
CA GLY A 1021 6.49 -28.84 -22.66
C GLY A 1021 6.97 -28.35 -21.28
N LEU A 1022 7.00 -27.04 -21.04
CA LEU A 1022 7.10 -26.46 -19.70
C LEU A 1022 5.92 -26.82 -18.77
N SER A 1023 4.73 -27.13 -19.28
CA SER A 1023 3.55 -27.47 -18.48
C SER A 1023 3.76 -28.74 -17.63
N TYR A 1024 4.40 -29.79 -18.17
CA TYR A 1024 4.72 -30.99 -17.40
C TYR A 1024 5.72 -30.69 -16.26
N LEU A 1025 6.80 -29.97 -16.55
CA LEU A 1025 7.83 -29.61 -15.56
C LEU A 1025 7.27 -28.67 -14.47
N LYS A 1026 6.35 -27.78 -14.84
CA LYS A 1026 5.58 -26.96 -13.90
C LYS A 1026 4.59 -27.78 -13.08
N SER A 1027 3.92 -28.78 -13.65
CA SER A 1027 2.99 -29.65 -12.90
C SER A 1027 3.70 -30.53 -11.87
N VAL A 1028 4.90 -31.03 -12.20
CA VAL A 1028 5.75 -31.78 -11.28
C VAL A 1028 6.09 -30.90 -10.07
N SER A 1029 6.31 -29.61 -10.34
CA SER A 1029 6.60 -28.59 -9.34
C SER A 1029 5.37 -28.14 -8.54
N ALA A 1030 4.22 -27.99 -9.20
CA ALA A 1030 2.95 -27.60 -8.61
C ALA A 1030 2.42 -28.65 -7.63
N ARG A 1031 2.72 -29.94 -7.85
CA ARG A 1031 2.44 -31.04 -6.89
C ARG A 1031 3.08 -30.82 -5.51
N LEU A 1032 4.11 -29.99 -5.43
CA LEU A 1032 4.78 -29.58 -4.18
C LEU A 1032 4.46 -28.13 -3.79
N GLY A 1033 3.46 -27.48 -4.41
CA GLY A 1033 3.06 -26.11 -4.11
C GLY A 1033 4.03 -25.03 -4.62
N LEU A 1034 4.90 -25.35 -5.58
CA LEU A 1034 6.04 -24.51 -5.96
C LEU A 1034 5.73 -23.41 -7.00
N ASP A 1035 4.49 -23.19 -7.41
CA ASP A 1035 4.18 -22.23 -8.51
C ASP A 1035 4.68 -20.80 -8.24
N ARG A 1036 4.72 -20.39 -6.95
CA ARG A 1036 5.29 -19.11 -6.49
C ARG A 1036 6.83 -19.07 -6.45
N PHE A 1037 7.52 -20.22 -6.49
CA PHE A 1037 8.98 -20.32 -6.61
C PHE A 1037 9.45 -20.08 -8.05
N PHE A 1038 8.71 -20.61 -9.04
CA PHE A 1038 9.05 -20.51 -10.46
C PHE A 1038 8.74 -19.15 -11.11
N GLN A 1039 7.77 -18.40 -10.58
CA GLN A 1039 7.46 -17.04 -11.05
C GLN A 1039 8.54 -16.04 -10.62
N GLY A 1040 8.98 -16.06 -9.35
CA GLY A 1040 10.02 -15.15 -8.83
C GLY A 1040 11.40 -15.37 -9.44
N ALA A 1041 11.80 -16.63 -9.68
CA ALA A 1041 13.09 -16.94 -10.31
C ALA A 1041 13.20 -16.43 -11.76
N ASN A 1042 12.08 -16.27 -12.47
CA ASN A 1042 12.07 -15.71 -13.83
C ASN A 1042 11.99 -14.18 -13.86
N GLU A 1043 11.36 -13.55 -12.87
CA GLU A 1043 11.23 -12.09 -12.76
C GLU A 1043 12.49 -11.43 -12.18
N GLU A 1044 13.11 -12.02 -11.14
CA GLU A 1044 14.40 -11.57 -10.62
C GLU A 1044 15.59 -11.93 -11.52
N ASN A 1045 15.41 -12.85 -12.47
CA ASN A 1045 16.39 -13.07 -13.54
C ASN A 1045 16.30 -11.99 -14.63
N ARG A 1046 15.55 -10.89 -14.45
CA ARG A 1046 15.52 -9.75 -15.39
C ARG A 1046 16.00 -8.44 -14.78
N THR A 1047 16.39 -8.42 -13.51
CA THR A 1047 16.71 -7.19 -12.79
C THR A 1047 18.03 -6.57 -13.24
N VAL A 1048 17.91 -5.49 -14.01
CA VAL A 1048 18.91 -4.42 -14.04
C VAL A 1048 18.57 -3.51 -12.87
N LYS A 1049 19.45 -3.42 -11.86
CA LYS A 1049 19.31 -2.39 -10.81
C LYS A 1049 19.98 -1.11 -11.30
N THR A 1050 19.21 -0.04 -11.37
CA THR A 1050 19.73 1.30 -11.67
C THR A 1050 19.76 2.07 -10.36
N ILE A 1051 20.92 2.62 -10.01
CA ILE A 1051 21.09 3.45 -8.82
C ILE A 1051 21.11 4.90 -9.29
N SER A 1052 20.16 5.70 -8.84
CA SER A 1052 20.12 7.13 -9.14
C SER A 1052 20.83 7.93 -8.04
N GLY A 1053 21.43 9.07 -8.39
CA GLY A 1053 22.35 9.81 -7.52
C GLY A 1053 21.83 10.20 -6.11
N ARG A 1054 20.52 10.18 -5.86
CA ARG A 1054 19.94 10.44 -4.53
C ARG A 1054 19.99 9.24 -3.57
N GLU A 1055 20.11 8.01 -4.07
CA GLU A 1055 20.20 6.80 -3.23
C GLU A 1055 21.63 6.49 -2.76
N ALA A 1056 22.64 7.00 -3.48
CA ALA A 1056 24.05 6.75 -3.15
C ALA A 1056 24.58 7.58 -1.97
N GLU A 1057 23.95 8.71 -1.66
CA GLU A 1057 24.35 9.59 -0.54
C GLU A 1057 23.74 9.18 0.82
N GLY A 1058 22.68 8.37 0.83
CA GLY A 1058 22.07 7.85 2.07
C GLY A 1058 22.74 6.61 2.68
N LEU A 1059 23.76 6.05 2.02
CA LEU A 1059 24.44 4.81 2.43
C LEU A 1059 25.83 5.03 3.04
N ARG A 1060 26.24 6.29 3.25
CA ARG A 1060 27.44 6.65 4.00
C ARG A 1060 27.03 7.51 5.19
N VAL A 1061 26.94 6.88 6.36
CA VAL A 1061 26.80 7.45 7.73
C VAL A 1061 25.38 7.51 8.32
N GLN A 1062 25.12 6.51 9.20
CA GLN A 1062 24.28 6.41 10.43
C GLN A 1062 22.73 6.47 10.46
N ASP A 1063 22.22 5.47 11.21
CA ASP A 1063 21.05 5.36 12.11
C ASP A 1063 19.58 5.17 11.62
N THR A 1064 19.22 3.87 11.50
CA THR A 1064 18.11 3.09 12.10
C THR A 1064 16.73 3.63 12.49
N GLN A 1065 16.31 4.87 12.20
CA GLN A 1065 14.97 5.34 12.65
C GLN A 1065 13.99 5.85 11.59
N ARG A 1066 14.34 5.91 10.30
CA ARG A 1066 13.46 6.51 9.28
C ARG A 1066 12.70 5.56 8.36
N THR A 1067 13.04 4.27 8.35
CA THR A 1067 12.46 3.31 7.40
C THR A 1067 11.10 2.75 7.84
N ASN A 1068 10.78 2.81 9.15
CA ASN A 1068 9.50 2.33 9.68
C ASN A 1068 8.31 3.26 9.34
N ASP A 1069 8.52 4.57 9.17
CA ASP A 1069 7.43 5.52 8.91
C ASP A 1069 6.94 5.55 7.45
N ILE A 1070 7.76 5.09 6.50
CA ILE A 1070 7.42 5.10 5.06
C ILE A 1070 6.67 3.81 4.68
N VAL A 1071 7.03 2.67 5.29
CA VAL A 1071 6.35 1.38 5.06
C VAL A 1071 4.98 1.32 5.75
N HIS A 1072 4.80 2.01 6.88
CA HIS A 1072 3.50 2.06 7.56
C HIS A 1072 2.46 2.90 6.80
N ARG A 1073 2.87 3.96 6.07
CA ARG A 1073 1.96 4.79 5.26
C ARG A 1073 1.47 4.10 3.98
N GLU A 1074 2.32 3.35 3.28
CA GLU A 1074 1.90 2.64 2.05
C GLU A 1074 1.04 1.39 2.31
N THR A 1075 1.14 0.80 3.51
CA THR A 1075 0.36 -0.40 3.88
C THR A 1075 -1.06 -0.04 4.35
N VAL A 1076 -1.23 1.13 4.99
CA VAL A 1076 -2.53 1.65 5.44
C VAL A 1076 -3.38 2.17 4.25
N ASP A 1077 -2.77 2.76 3.23
CA ASP A 1077 -3.48 3.22 2.02
C ASP A 1077 -3.92 2.08 1.08
N ARG A 1078 -3.27 0.90 1.13
CA ARG A 1078 -3.72 -0.29 0.39
C ARG A 1078 -4.83 -1.08 1.09
N HIS A 1079 -4.85 -1.12 2.42
CA HIS A 1079 -5.94 -1.79 3.16
C HIS A 1079 -7.25 -0.99 3.11
N ASN A 1080 -7.19 0.34 3.15
CA ASN A 1080 -8.39 1.18 3.07
C ASN A 1080 -9.04 1.21 1.66
N ARG A 1081 -8.31 0.85 0.60
CA ARG A 1081 -8.87 0.71 -0.76
C ARG A 1081 -9.51 -0.64 -1.05
N ALA A 1082 -9.17 -1.69 -0.31
CA ALA A 1082 -9.77 -3.02 -0.48
C ALA A 1082 -11.08 -3.19 0.31
N ALA A 1083 -11.29 -2.41 1.38
CA ALA A 1083 -12.50 -2.46 2.20
C ALA A 1083 -13.70 -1.66 1.63
N LEU A 1084 -13.55 -0.98 0.49
CA LEU A 1084 -14.57 -0.13 -0.13
C LEU A 1084 -15.23 -0.73 -1.40
N MET A 1085 -14.94 -1.99 -1.75
CA MET A 1085 -15.43 -2.63 -2.98
C MET A 1085 -16.25 -3.92 -2.80
N ASP A 1086 -16.42 -4.46 -1.59
CA ASP A 1086 -17.31 -5.60 -1.33
C ASP A 1086 -18.39 -5.22 -0.30
N GLY A 1087 -19.46 -4.62 -0.80
CA GLY A 1087 -20.60 -4.19 -0.01
C GLY A 1087 -21.88 -4.24 -0.82
N ALA A 1088 -22.31 -5.43 -1.23
CA ALA A 1088 -23.68 -5.69 -1.67
C ALA A 1088 -23.96 -7.20 -1.65
N TYR A 1089 -24.73 -7.69 -0.67
CA TYR A 1089 -25.84 -8.61 -0.94
C TYR A 1089 -26.78 -8.66 0.27
N ASP A 1090 -28.03 -8.35 -0.04
CA ASP A 1090 -29.17 -8.16 0.85
C ASP A 1090 -29.76 -9.49 1.36
N ALA A 1091 -30.44 -9.37 2.49
CA ALA A 1091 -31.11 -10.42 3.23
C ALA A 1091 -32.43 -10.89 2.58
N SER A 1092 -32.79 -12.15 2.81
CA SER A 1092 -34.06 -12.58 3.44
C SER A 1092 -34.43 -14.02 3.06
N ALA A 1093 -34.64 -14.87 4.07
CA ALA A 1093 -35.80 -15.77 4.14
C ALA A 1093 -35.79 -16.57 5.46
N THR A 1094 -36.81 -16.27 6.24
CA THR A 1094 -37.27 -16.84 7.51
C THR A 1094 -37.69 -18.31 7.36
N VAL A 1095 -37.55 -19.14 8.43
CA VAL A 1095 -38.60 -19.99 9.06
C VAL A 1095 -38.01 -21.11 9.95
N ARG A 1096 -38.37 -21.02 11.25
CA ARG A 1096 -38.67 -22.06 12.27
C ARG A 1096 -37.83 -23.35 12.35
N ARG A 1097 -37.25 -23.59 13.54
CA ARG A 1097 -37.82 -24.53 14.54
C ARG A 1097 -37.12 -24.43 15.90
N ALA A 1098 -37.94 -24.55 16.94
CA ALA A 1098 -37.60 -24.53 18.35
C ALA A 1098 -36.97 -25.86 18.81
N GLY A 1099 -36.14 -25.78 19.85
CA GLY A 1099 -35.69 -26.90 20.68
C GLY A 1099 -35.17 -26.34 22.00
N GLY A 1100 -36.02 -26.34 23.02
CA GLY A 1100 -35.73 -25.78 24.33
C GLY A 1100 -34.87 -26.71 25.21
N GLY A 1101 -34.23 -26.11 26.20
CA GLY A 1101 -33.57 -26.79 27.31
C GLY A 1101 -33.27 -25.78 28.41
N ARG A 1102 -34.17 -25.67 29.40
CA ARG A 1102 -33.97 -24.97 30.66
C ARG A 1102 -33.06 -25.80 31.57
N CYS A 1103 -32.17 -25.14 32.32
CA CYS A 1103 -31.89 -25.47 33.72
C CYS A 1103 -31.53 -24.19 34.46
N GLU A 1104 -32.29 -23.92 35.52
CA GLU A 1104 -32.16 -22.85 36.51
C GLU A 1104 -30.95 -23.14 37.44
N ALA A 1105 -30.10 -22.13 37.72
CA ALA A 1105 -30.00 -21.37 38.99
C ALA A 1105 -29.19 -22.11 40.09
N VAL A 1106 -28.27 -21.52 40.87
CA VAL A 1106 -28.44 -20.47 41.88
C VAL A 1106 -27.07 -20.20 42.58
N HIS A 1107 -26.88 -18.95 43.06
CA HIS A 1107 -25.99 -18.43 44.15
C HIS A 1107 -24.49 -18.12 43.93
N ALA A 1108 -24.23 -16.81 43.90
CA ALA A 1108 -23.06 -16.10 44.43
C ALA A 1108 -23.20 -15.92 45.98
N PRO A 1109 -22.18 -15.45 46.72
CA PRO A 1109 -21.59 -14.11 46.54
C PRO A 1109 -20.22 -14.07 45.86
#